data_AF-A0A7L3BLK2-F1
#
_entry.id   AF-A0A7L3BLK2-F1
#
_cell.length_a   1.000
_cell.length_b   1.000
_cell.length_c   1.000
_cell.angle_alpha   90.00
_cell.angle_beta   90.00
_cell.angle_gamma   90.00
#
_symmetry.space_group_name_H-M   'P 1'
#
loop_
_entity.id
_entity.type
_entity.pdbx_description
1 polymer ?
#
loop_
_entity_poly.entity_id
_entity_poly.type
_entity_poly.pdbx_seq_one_letter_code
_entity_poly.pdbx_strand_id
1 'polypeptide(L)'
;PELCQISLYDFQKFLLHDQKEPWASDVGMVRDYMCTYVKEGSSEAADPSFQLDEFLTYLFSKENMVMDAKYERVVPEEMNHPLSQYWISSSHNTYLTGDQFSSESSLEAYARCLRMGCRCIELDCWDGPDDLPIIYHGHTLTSKIKFLDVLHTIKEHAFVTSEFPIILSIEDHCSIVQQRNMASHFKKVFGDMLLTKPVDINADELPSPTQLKKKILIKHKKLVEGNLYEEVSTASYSENDISNSIKNGILYLEDPIDHTWSPHYFVLTSNKIYYSEETSRYQFNEDEEEVEQKEEFNNNELHFTEKWFHGKLGGGRDGRQIAEKLLHEYCTETGGKDGTFLVRESETFVGDYTLSFWRSSRVQHCRIHSRQEAGATKFYLTDNLVFDSLYSLICHYREVPLRCNEFEMRLTDPVPQPNAHESKEWYHASLTRLQAEHMLMRVPRDGAFLVRKRSEPSSYAISFRTQPGARTWHKFAPTVKNPPWIPLHWGTPKKQCTRRNHWGSQKRNPLCAECGGPTGPALLSPLTCLNAGCTVKALYDYKAQREDELSFCKQAIIHNVDKQDGGWWRGDYGGKKQLWFPANYVEEIVSTQAQEQDEASSENSPLGNFLKGFIDVPSCHVVISKDGRSSKPFVFTIHSQQMSHAAQSLDVAADTQEELSEWVAKIREATQNADARMQEGKIMERRKKIALELSELVVYCRPVPFDEDKIGTDKACYRDMSSFPETKAEKYANRSKGKKFLQYNRRQLSRIYPKGQRLDSSNYDPLPMWICGSQLVALNFQTPDKPMQLNQALFMLGGRSGYVLQPNIMRDETFDPFDKNSLKIVEPITVQLQASGRGQQILGARHLPKNGRSIVCPFVEVEVCGSEYDNSKNKTDVVADNGFNPVWLFKQFVFDINNPEFAFLRFVVYEEDMFSDPNFLAQATFPVKGLKTGYRSVPLKNSYTEDLELASLLIHIEIINAKAGG
;
A
#
# COMPACT_ATOMS: atom_id res chain seq x y z
N PRO A 1 -2.77 10.39 -52.43
CA PRO A 1 -2.25 11.40 -51.48
C PRO A 1 -3.36 12.21 -50.77
N GLU A 2 -4.47 12.49 -51.46
CA GLU A 2 -5.67 13.15 -50.90
C GLU A 2 -6.60 12.24 -50.05
N LEU A 3 -6.19 10.99 -49.75
CA LEU A 3 -6.99 10.00 -49.00
C LEU A 3 -6.67 9.93 -47.49
N CYS A 4 -5.86 10.85 -46.97
CA CYS A 4 -5.35 10.80 -45.58
C CYS A 4 -5.76 11.98 -44.70
N GLN A 5 -6.74 12.79 -45.14
CA GLN A 5 -7.18 13.99 -44.45
C GLN A 5 -8.69 13.92 -44.18
N ILE A 6 -9.10 14.21 -42.95
CA ILE A 6 -10.49 14.29 -42.52
C ILE A 6 -10.93 15.74 -42.66
N SER A 7 -11.84 16.00 -43.59
CA SER A 7 -12.39 17.33 -43.83
C SER A 7 -13.30 17.79 -42.69
N LEU A 8 -13.55 19.09 -42.58
CA LEU A 8 -14.54 19.68 -41.67
C LEU A 8 -15.89 18.96 -41.74
N TYR A 9 -16.37 18.64 -42.95
CA TYR A 9 -17.68 18.00 -43.17
C TYR A 9 -17.67 16.51 -42.78
N ASP A 10 -16.55 15.81 -42.97
CA ASP A 10 -16.44 14.41 -42.55
C ASP A 10 -16.34 14.31 -41.03
N PHE A 11 -15.60 15.23 -40.40
CA PHE A 11 -15.57 15.33 -38.94
C PHE A 11 -16.95 15.71 -38.36
N GLN A 12 -17.66 16.63 -39.00
CA GLN A 12 -19.05 16.95 -38.65
C GLN A 12 -19.95 15.71 -38.70
N LYS A 13 -19.87 14.92 -39.78
CA LYS A 13 -20.63 13.67 -39.91
C LYS A 13 -20.28 12.69 -38.80
N PHE A 14 -18.99 12.52 -38.51
CA PHE A 14 -18.52 11.69 -37.40
C PHE A 14 -19.12 12.13 -36.05
N LEU A 15 -19.09 13.44 -35.75
CA LEU A 15 -19.67 13.98 -34.53
C LEU A 15 -21.19 13.71 -34.45
N LEU A 16 -21.93 13.92 -35.53
CA LEU A 16 -23.38 13.73 -35.57
C LEU A 16 -23.79 12.25 -35.52
N HIS A 17 -23.14 11.40 -36.31
CA HIS A 17 -23.60 10.03 -36.55
C HIS A 17 -22.93 9.02 -35.62
N ASP A 18 -21.64 9.14 -35.34
CA ASP A 18 -20.90 8.19 -34.50
C ASP A 18 -20.87 8.67 -33.03
N GLN A 19 -20.58 9.94 -32.79
CA GLN A 19 -20.46 10.50 -31.43
C GLN A 19 -21.79 10.96 -30.83
N LYS A 20 -22.85 11.09 -31.64
CA LYS A 20 -24.17 11.59 -31.24
C LYS A 20 -24.14 12.98 -30.61
N GLU A 21 -23.33 13.89 -31.13
CA GLU A 21 -23.15 15.26 -30.65
C GLU A 21 -24.12 16.23 -31.35
N PRO A 22 -25.23 16.67 -30.71
CA PRO A 22 -26.26 17.46 -31.39
C PRO A 22 -25.79 18.87 -31.79
N TRP A 23 -24.84 19.45 -31.04
CA TRP A 23 -24.29 20.77 -31.33
C TRP A 23 -23.51 20.81 -32.65
N ALA A 24 -23.03 19.66 -33.14
CA ALA A 24 -22.33 19.56 -34.42
C ALA A 24 -23.23 19.79 -35.64
N SER A 25 -24.55 19.96 -35.44
CA SER A 25 -25.45 20.42 -36.50
C SER A 25 -25.11 21.83 -37.00
N ASP A 26 -24.49 22.64 -36.15
CA ASP A 26 -23.91 23.93 -36.52
C ASP A 26 -22.46 23.75 -37.00
N VAL A 27 -22.24 23.85 -38.31
CA VAL A 27 -20.91 23.71 -38.92
C VAL A 27 -19.93 24.81 -38.48
N GLY A 28 -20.44 25.99 -38.08
CA GLY A 28 -19.63 27.07 -37.50
C GLY A 28 -18.99 26.63 -36.18
N MET A 29 -19.79 26.02 -35.30
CA MET A 29 -19.29 25.47 -34.04
C MET A 29 -18.28 24.33 -34.24
N VAL A 30 -18.49 23.47 -35.23
CA VAL A 30 -17.52 22.40 -35.56
C VAL A 30 -16.20 22.99 -36.05
N ARG A 31 -16.25 24.03 -36.89
CA ARG A 31 -15.05 24.75 -37.36
C ARG A 31 -14.27 25.34 -36.20
N ASP A 32 -14.95 26.08 -35.32
CA ASP A 32 -14.33 26.71 -34.16
C ASP A 32 -13.71 25.67 -33.21
N TYR A 33 -14.39 24.55 -33.02
CA TYR A 33 -13.90 23.42 -32.21
C TYR A 33 -12.62 22.81 -32.80
N MET A 34 -12.59 22.54 -34.11
CA MET A 34 -11.40 22.02 -34.79
C MET A 34 -10.23 23.01 -34.72
N CYS A 35 -10.45 24.29 -35.03
CA CYS A 35 -9.43 25.32 -34.95
C CYS A 35 -8.83 25.45 -33.54
N THR A 36 -9.68 25.37 -32.51
CA THR A 36 -9.24 25.41 -31.11
C THR A 36 -8.33 24.23 -30.78
N TYR A 37 -8.65 23.03 -31.29
CA TYR A 37 -7.87 21.82 -31.03
C TYR A 37 -6.50 21.82 -31.73
N VAL A 38 -6.45 22.19 -33.02
CA VAL A 38 -5.18 22.18 -33.82
C VAL A 38 -4.24 23.34 -33.41
N LYS A 39 -4.76 24.39 -32.75
CA LYS A 39 -4.00 25.60 -32.37
C LYS A 39 -3.36 26.33 -33.56
N GLU A 40 -3.88 26.13 -34.77
CA GLU A 40 -3.48 26.94 -35.92
C GLU A 40 -4.05 28.35 -35.77
N GLY A 41 -3.19 29.36 -35.96
CA GLY A 41 -3.63 30.75 -36.00
C GLY A 41 -4.65 30.90 -37.12
N SER A 42 -5.79 31.54 -36.81
CA SER A 42 -6.92 31.77 -37.72
C SER A 42 -6.48 32.49 -38.99
N SER A 43 -6.01 31.75 -39.99
CA SER A 43 -6.01 32.21 -41.37
C SER A 43 -7.44 32.02 -41.86
N GLU A 44 -8.23 33.10 -41.87
CA GLU A 44 -9.67 33.12 -42.23
C GLU A 44 -10.00 32.56 -43.63
N ALA A 45 -9.02 32.08 -44.40
CA ALA A 45 -9.16 31.70 -45.79
C ALA A 45 -9.29 30.18 -46.07
N ALA A 46 -9.10 29.28 -45.09
CA ALA A 46 -9.17 27.82 -45.32
C ALA A 46 -9.96 27.07 -44.23
N ASP A 47 -10.82 26.13 -44.64
CA ASP A 47 -11.53 25.25 -43.70
C ASP A 47 -10.55 24.31 -42.98
N PRO A 48 -10.72 24.08 -41.67
CA PRO A 48 -9.84 23.20 -40.90
C PRO A 48 -10.05 21.73 -41.29
N SER A 49 -9.04 20.93 -41.00
CA SER A 49 -8.99 19.52 -41.32
C SER A 49 -8.05 18.79 -40.37
N PHE A 50 -8.26 17.50 -40.15
CA PHE A 50 -7.28 16.67 -39.44
C PHE A 50 -6.52 15.78 -40.40
N GLN A 51 -5.21 15.64 -40.20
CA GLN A 51 -4.49 14.46 -40.67
C GLN A 51 -4.97 13.22 -39.91
N LEU A 52 -4.80 12.03 -40.51
CA LEU A 52 -5.27 10.78 -39.90
C LEU A 52 -4.69 10.55 -38.50
N ASP A 53 -3.42 10.86 -38.27
CA ASP A 53 -2.75 10.75 -36.97
C ASP A 53 -3.22 11.79 -35.96
N GLU A 54 -3.56 13.00 -36.41
CA GLU A 54 -4.18 14.05 -35.59
C GLU A 54 -5.57 13.63 -35.12
N PHE A 55 -6.39 13.07 -36.03
CA PHE A 55 -7.70 12.53 -35.67
C PHE A 55 -7.58 11.35 -34.70
N LEU A 56 -6.63 10.44 -34.94
CA LEU A 56 -6.38 9.33 -34.03
C LEU A 56 -5.93 9.85 -32.65
N THR A 57 -5.18 10.94 -32.60
CA THR A 57 -4.78 11.61 -31.35
C THR A 57 -5.96 12.29 -30.67
N TYR A 58 -6.84 12.94 -31.44
CA TYR A 58 -8.11 13.48 -30.95
C TYR A 58 -8.98 12.42 -30.28
N LEU A 59 -9.07 11.20 -30.84
CA LEU A 59 -9.88 10.14 -30.26
C LEU A 59 -9.45 9.77 -28.83
N PHE A 60 -8.15 9.84 -28.51
CA PHE A 60 -7.59 9.59 -27.18
C PHE A 60 -7.51 10.86 -26.30
N SER A 61 -7.78 12.04 -26.85
CA SER A 61 -7.63 13.32 -26.16
C SER A 61 -8.68 13.53 -25.05
N LYS A 62 -8.42 14.47 -24.14
CA LYS A 62 -9.38 14.86 -23.08
C LYS A 62 -10.60 15.55 -23.66
N GLU A 63 -10.46 16.22 -24.80
CA GLU A 63 -11.53 16.90 -25.54
C GLU A 63 -12.61 15.93 -26.04
N ASN A 64 -12.25 14.65 -26.23
CA ASN A 64 -13.15 13.55 -26.56
C ASN A 64 -13.49 12.64 -25.37
N MET A 65 -13.38 13.14 -24.13
CA MET A 65 -13.63 12.34 -22.93
C MET A 65 -15.06 11.78 -22.87
N VAL A 66 -15.20 10.61 -22.24
CA VAL A 66 -16.48 9.92 -22.05
C VAL A 66 -17.44 10.67 -21.12
N MET A 67 -16.92 11.50 -20.21
CA MET A 67 -17.74 12.27 -19.26
C MET A 67 -18.27 13.56 -19.92
N ASP A 68 -19.55 13.86 -19.75
CA ASP A 68 -20.13 15.13 -20.17
C ASP A 68 -19.78 16.25 -19.18
N ALA A 69 -18.99 17.21 -19.64
CA ALA A 69 -18.51 18.36 -18.87
C ALA A 69 -19.65 19.20 -18.24
N LYS A 70 -20.91 19.06 -18.71
CA LYS A 70 -22.04 19.76 -18.07
C LYS A 70 -22.26 19.33 -16.62
N TYR A 71 -21.95 18.08 -16.28
CA TYR A 71 -22.09 17.54 -14.91
C TYR A 71 -20.91 17.91 -14.01
N GLU A 72 -19.79 18.37 -14.57
CA GLU A 72 -18.64 18.87 -13.84
C GLU A 72 -18.81 20.35 -13.43
N ARG A 73 -20.03 20.88 -13.50
CA ARG A 73 -20.39 22.23 -13.08
C ARG A 73 -21.49 22.19 -12.02
N VAL A 74 -21.46 23.16 -11.10
CA VAL A 74 -22.54 23.36 -10.13
C VAL A 74 -23.78 23.83 -10.86
N VAL A 75 -24.92 23.19 -10.58
CA VAL A 75 -26.26 23.63 -11.00
C VAL A 75 -26.90 24.37 -9.82
N PRO A 76 -27.03 25.71 -9.86
CA PRO A 76 -27.51 26.49 -8.71
C PRO A 76 -28.91 26.09 -8.22
N GLU A 77 -29.79 25.68 -9.13
CA GLU A 77 -31.16 25.26 -8.83
C GLU A 77 -31.18 24.03 -7.93
N GLU A 78 -30.26 23.08 -8.15
CA GLU A 78 -30.14 21.84 -7.38
C GLU A 78 -29.55 22.05 -5.98
N MET A 79 -29.05 23.25 -5.64
CA MET A 79 -28.40 23.56 -4.37
C MET A 79 -29.33 24.21 -3.33
N ASN A 80 -30.65 24.12 -3.55
CA ASN A 80 -31.68 24.74 -2.72
C ASN A 80 -32.51 23.74 -1.87
N HIS A 81 -32.20 22.45 -1.93
CA HIS A 81 -32.84 21.45 -1.08
C HIS A 81 -32.24 21.46 0.34
N PRO A 82 -32.91 20.87 1.34
CA PRO A 82 -32.34 20.69 2.68
C PRO A 82 -31.02 19.91 2.66
N LEU A 83 -30.08 20.26 3.54
CA LEU A 83 -28.78 19.58 3.67
C LEU A 83 -28.88 18.04 3.79
N SER A 84 -29.95 17.51 4.38
CA SER A 84 -30.19 16.07 4.52
C SER A 84 -30.38 15.34 3.18
N GLN A 85 -30.67 16.06 2.10
CA GLN A 85 -30.93 15.51 0.77
C GLN A 85 -29.69 15.49 -0.13
N TYR A 86 -28.51 15.75 0.41
CA TYR A 86 -27.25 15.72 -0.33
C TYR A 86 -26.34 14.61 0.20
N TRP A 87 -25.60 13.97 -0.69
CA TRP A 87 -24.33 13.37 -0.29
C TRP A 87 -23.30 14.48 -0.09
N ILE A 88 -22.51 14.38 0.97
CA ILE A 88 -21.57 15.42 1.40
C ILE A 88 -20.19 14.81 1.57
N SER A 89 -19.20 15.33 0.83
CA SER A 89 -17.85 14.78 0.83
C SER A 89 -17.23 14.92 2.22
N SER A 90 -16.86 13.79 2.84
CA SER A 90 -16.54 13.73 4.27
C SER A 90 -15.24 12.98 4.53
N SER A 91 -14.37 13.56 5.35
CA SER A 91 -13.09 13.00 5.77
C SER A 91 -13.17 12.50 7.22
N HIS A 92 -12.50 11.39 7.48
CA HIS A 92 -12.26 10.82 8.80
C HIS A 92 -10.81 11.08 9.22
N ASN A 93 -10.59 11.45 10.49
CA ASN A 93 -9.29 11.79 11.05
C ASN A 93 -8.42 12.62 10.10
N THR A 94 -8.98 13.73 9.62
CA THR A 94 -8.46 14.55 8.52
C THR A 94 -7.02 15.02 8.72
N TYR A 95 -6.57 15.11 9.97
CA TYR A 95 -5.21 15.51 10.32
C TYR A 95 -4.14 14.49 9.92
N LEU A 96 -4.48 13.20 9.74
CA LEU A 96 -3.52 12.13 9.49
C LEU A 96 -3.09 12.05 8.02
N THR A 97 -1.79 11.83 7.80
CA THR A 97 -1.17 11.65 6.48
C THR A 97 -0.99 10.17 6.07
N GLY A 98 -1.09 9.24 7.02
CA GLY A 98 -0.88 7.80 6.78
C GLY A 98 -1.77 6.92 7.66
N ASP A 99 -1.15 5.97 8.36
CA ASP A 99 -1.81 5.04 9.29
C ASP A 99 -2.43 5.74 10.52
N GLN A 100 -3.29 5.04 11.26
CA GLN A 100 -3.96 5.57 12.45
C GLN A 100 -3.07 5.52 13.72
N PHE A 101 -1.81 5.09 13.65
CA PHE A 101 -1.04 4.77 14.85
C PHE A 101 0.23 5.60 15.04
N SER A 102 1.00 5.79 13.97
CA SER A 102 2.32 6.42 14.01
C SER A 102 2.53 7.49 12.95
N SER A 103 1.59 7.63 12.00
CA SER A 103 1.74 8.61 10.93
C SER A 103 1.76 10.05 11.43
N GLU A 104 2.33 10.93 10.61
CA GLU A 104 2.36 12.35 10.89
C GLU A 104 0.96 12.96 10.80
N SER A 105 0.59 13.75 11.80
CA SER A 105 -0.50 14.73 11.72
C SER A 105 0.00 16.00 11.05
N SER A 106 -0.70 16.51 10.04
CA SER A 106 -0.23 17.66 9.26
C SER A 106 -1.34 18.66 8.92
N LEU A 107 -0.98 19.95 8.87
CA LEU A 107 -1.84 21.02 8.36
C LEU A 107 -2.16 20.80 6.87
N GLU A 108 -1.20 20.27 6.10
CA GLU A 108 -1.37 20.00 4.68
C GLU A 108 -2.46 18.95 4.41
N ALA A 109 -2.73 18.05 5.35
CA ALA A 109 -3.82 17.08 5.23
C ALA A 109 -5.19 17.78 5.18
N TYR A 110 -5.39 18.82 6.01
CA TYR A 110 -6.58 19.69 5.94
C TYR A 110 -6.64 20.48 4.64
N ALA A 111 -5.54 21.12 4.24
CA ALA A 111 -5.47 21.89 3.01
C ALA A 111 -5.81 21.03 1.78
N ARG A 112 -5.20 19.84 1.69
CA ARG A 112 -5.42 18.86 0.61
C ARG A 112 -6.87 18.39 0.59
N CYS A 113 -7.45 17.97 1.72
CA CYS A 113 -8.84 17.51 1.77
C CYS A 113 -9.82 18.61 1.30
N LEU A 114 -9.66 19.84 1.80
CA LEU A 114 -10.50 20.97 1.41
C LEU A 114 -10.37 21.29 -0.08
N ARG A 115 -9.14 21.29 -0.63
CA ARG A 115 -8.87 21.49 -2.06
C ARG A 115 -9.37 20.33 -2.93
N MET A 116 -9.51 19.12 -2.38
CA MET A 116 -10.17 17.99 -3.04
C MET A 116 -11.72 18.09 -3.01
N GLY A 117 -12.27 19.17 -2.44
CA GLY A 117 -13.72 19.40 -2.37
C GLY A 117 -14.39 18.80 -1.12
N CYS A 118 -13.62 18.30 -0.15
CA CYS A 118 -14.17 17.79 1.12
C CYS A 118 -14.88 18.90 1.90
N ARG A 119 -16.06 18.62 2.46
CA ARG A 119 -16.94 19.59 3.17
C ARG A 119 -17.22 19.21 4.62
N CYS A 120 -16.91 17.99 5.05
CA CYS A 120 -16.96 17.61 6.46
C CYS A 120 -15.58 17.07 6.87
N ILE A 121 -14.92 17.78 7.80
CA ILE A 121 -13.55 17.45 8.25
C ILE A 121 -13.54 17.27 9.76
N GLU A 122 -12.56 16.52 10.26
CA GLU A 122 -12.50 16.07 11.66
C GLU A 122 -11.33 16.69 12.42
N LEU A 123 -11.57 17.02 13.69
CA LEU A 123 -10.58 17.56 14.62
C LEU A 123 -10.69 16.75 15.92
N ASP A 124 -9.67 15.94 16.23
CA ASP A 124 -9.55 15.22 17.50
C ASP A 124 -8.74 16.08 18.49
N CYS A 125 -9.44 16.76 19.40
CA CYS A 125 -8.90 17.83 20.22
C CYS A 125 -8.55 17.34 21.63
N TRP A 126 -7.28 17.48 22.01
CA TRP A 126 -6.74 17.08 23.30
C TRP A 126 -6.10 18.26 24.03
N ASP A 127 -6.06 18.18 25.37
CA ASP A 127 -5.37 19.19 26.18
C ASP A 127 -3.90 19.29 25.76
N GLY A 128 -3.46 20.48 25.37
CA GLY A 128 -2.07 20.78 25.06
C GLY A 128 -1.39 21.67 26.10
N PRO A 129 -0.11 22.00 25.90
CA PRO A 129 0.62 22.92 26.77
C PRO A 129 0.01 24.33 26.73
N ASP A 130 0.26 25.12 27.78
CA ASP A 130 -0.15 26.52 27.90
C ASP A 130 -1.67 26.78 27.74
N ASP A 131 -2.50 25.82 28.17
CA ASP A 131 -3.96 25.84 28.03
C ASP A 131 -4.45 25.97 26.56
N LEU A 132 -3.60 25.57 25.60
CA LEU A 132 -3.92 25.56 24.18
C LEU A 132 -4.11 24.12 23.67
N PRO A 133 -5.26 23.81 23.05
CA PRO A 133 -5.50 22.47 22.52
C PRO A 133 -4.53 22.07 21.41
N ILE A 134 -4.28 20.77 21.33
CA ILE A 134 -3.55 20.11 20.25
C ILE A 134 -4.46 19.11 19.55
N ILE A 135 -4.08 18.73 18.33
CA ILE A 135 -4.77 17.72 17.53
C ILE A 135 -3.79 16.58 17.22
N TYR A 136 -4.22 15.36 17.54
CA TYR A 136 -3.57 14.10 17.21
C TYR A 136 -4.53 12.95 17.51
N HIS A 137 -4.20 11.73 17.09
CA HIS A 137 -5.03 10.57 17.43
C HIS A 137 -4.71 10.08 18.84
N GLY A 138 -5.69 10.18 19.74
CA GLY A 138 -5.55 9.87 21.17
C GLY A 138 -4.85 8.55 21.48
N HIS A 139 -3.95 8.58 22.47
CA HIS A 139 -3.20 7.40 22.94
C HIS A 139 -2.33 6.69 21.89
N THR A 140 -2.05 7.33 20.76
CA THR A 140 -1.16 6.79 19.71
C THR A 140 0.17 7.54 19.63
N LEU A 141 1.04 7.14 18.69
CA LEU A 141 2.32 7.77 18.39
C LEU A 141 2.23 8.83 17.27
N THR A 142 1.03 9.14 16.79
CA THR A 142 0.84 10.18 15.78
C THR A 142 1.38 11.52 16.25
N SER A 143 1.98 12.29 15.35
CA SER A 143 2.53 13.60 15.70
C SER A 143 1.41 14.57 16.11
N LYS A 144 1.75 15.63 16.84
CA LYS A 144 0.80 16.60 17.39
C LYS A 144 0.90 17.92 16.65
N ILE A 145 -0.23 18.46 16.22
CA ILE A 145 -0.33 19.79 15.59
C ILE A 145 -1.16 20.73 16.46
N LYS A 146 -0.89 22.03 16.38
CA LYS A 146 -1.59 23.03 17.20
C LYS A 146 -2.98 23.29 16.66
N PHE A 147 -3.97 23.31 17.53
CA PHE A 147 -5.36 23.60 17.17
C PHE A 147 -5.51 24.95 16.45
N LEU A 148 -4.80 25.99 16.91
CA LEU A 148 -4.88 27.32 16.32
C LEU A 148 -4.38 27.35 14.87
N ASP A 149 -3.30 26.64 14.58
CA ASP A 149 -2.74 26.54 13.22
C ASP A 149 -3.69 25.80 12.29
N VAL A 150 -4.37 24.77 12.80
CA VAL A 150 -5.45 24.06 12.08
C VAL A 150 -6.59 25.01 11.74
N LEU A 151 -7.05 25.85 12.67
CA LEU A 151 -8.11 26.82 12.38
C LEU A 151 -7.72 27.83 11.30
N HIS A 152 -6.48 28.32 11.32
CA HIS A 152 -5.97 29.22 10.29
C HIS A 152 -5.89 28.54 8.92
N THR A 153 -5.41 27.29 8.88
CA THR A 153 -5.36 26.47 7.66
C THR A 153 -6.77 26.24 7.08
N ILE A 154 -7.74 25.90 7.94
CA ILE A 154 -9.14 25.73 7.53
C ILE A 154 -9.68 27.05 6.98
N LYS A 155 -9.45 28.19 7.67
CA LYS A 155 -9.93 29.51 7.22
C LYS A 155 -9.40 29.84 5.82
N GLU A 156 -8.14 29.53 5.55
CA GLU A 156 -7.49 29.82 4.27
C GLU A 156 -8.03 28.94 3.13
N HIS A 157 -8.24 27.64 3.38
CA HIS A 157 -8.57 26.69 2.32
C HIS A 157 -10.05 26.33 2.21
N ALA A 158 -10.85 26.64 3.23
CA ALA A 158 -12.26 26.29 3.34
C ALA A 158 -13.03 26.53 2.05
N PHE A 159 -12.89 27.71 1.47
CA PHE A 159 -13.74 28.15 0.36
C PHE A 159 -12.99 28.42 -0.95
N VAL A 160 -11.81 27.82 -1.14
CA VAL A 160 -10.99 27.97 -2.35
C VAL A 160 -11.62 27.27 -3.55
N THR A 161 -12.07 26.03 -3.37
CA THR A 161 -12.62 25.18 -4.46
C THR A 161 -14.13 25.11 -4.47
N SER A 162 -14.79 25.50 -3.37
CA SER A 162 -16.24 25.46 -3.22
C SER A 162 -16.73 26.56 -2.29
N GLU A 163 -17.85 27.20 -2.61
CA GLU A 163 -18.45 28.22 -1.74
C GLU A 163 -19.39 27.66 -0.68
N PHE A 164 -19.73 26.38 -0.79
CA PHE A 164 -20.73 25.71 0.05
C PHE A 164 -20.18 25.41 1.45
N PRO A 165 -21.07 25.23 2.44
CA PRO A 165 -20.68 25.17 3.85
C PRO A 165 -19.68 24.05 4.17
N ILE A 166 -18.97 24.22 5.29
CA ILE A 166 -18.12 23.19 5.88
C ILE A 166 -18.66 22.80 7.25
N ILE A 167 -18.63 21.51 7.56
CA ILE A 167 -18.94 20.95 8.87
C ILE A 167 -17.63 20.52 9.54
N LEU A 168 -17.37 21.04 10.74
CA LEU A 168 -16.25 20.60 11.58
C LEU A 168 -16.76 19.58 12.59
N SER A 169 -16.40 18.31 12.40
CA SER A 169 -16.65 17.22 13.35
C SER A 169 -15.61 17.28 14.45
N ILE A 170 -16.00 17.78 15.62
CA ILE A 170 -15.10 17.89 16.77
C ILE A 170 -15.24 16.65 17.64
N GLU A 171 -14.14 15.94 17.83
CA GLU A 171 -13.99 14.92 18.87
C GLU A 171 -13.22 15.55 20.04
N ASP A 172 -13.88 15.69 21.18
CA ASP A 172 -13.40 16.53 22.28
C ASP A 172 -12.94 15.70 23.49
N HIS A 173 -11.66 15.85 23.79
CA HIS A 173 -10.96 15.27 24.94
C HIS A 173 -10.31 16.34 25.83
N CYS A 174 -10.62 17.61 25.60
CA CYS A 174 -10.09 18.74 26.34
C CYS A 174 -10.80 18.94 27.68
N SER A 175 -10.08 19.51 28.64
CA SER A 175 -10.62 20.10 29.86
C SER A 175 -11.58 21.26 29.56
N ILE A 176 -12.45 21.59 30.52
CA ILE A 176 -13.38 22.73 30.38
C ILE A 176 -12.66 24.05 30.07
N VAL A 177 -11.45 24.25 30.63
CA VAL A 177 -10.67 25.47 30.38
C VAL A 177 -10.27 25.55 28.91
N GLN A 178 -9.69 24.47 28.36
CA GLN A 178 -9.28 24.45 26.98
C GLN A 178 -10.47 24.41 26.01
N GLN A 179 -11.62 23.85 26.40
CA GLN A 179 -12.87 23.97 25.63
C GLN A 179 -13.37 25.42 25.51
N ARG A 180 -13.24 26.24 26.57
CA ARG A 180 -13.54 27.67 26.48
C ARG A 180 -12.58 28.39 25.53
N ASN A 181 -11.31 28.01 25.56
CA ASN A 181 -10.30 28.55 24.64
C ASN A 181 -10.60 28.16 23.19
N MET A 182 -11.01 26.90 22.93
CA MET A 182 -11.51 26.47 21.62
C MET A 182 -12.66 27.35 21.14
N ALA A 183 -13.70 27.54 21.96
CA ALA A 183 -14.85 28.36 21.60
C ALA A 183 -14.46 29.82 21.29
N SER A 184 -13.56 30.40 22.09
CA SER A 184 -13.01 31.75 21.87
C SER A 184 -12.23 31.83 20.55
N HIS A 185 -11.37 30.85 20.27
CA HIS A 185 -10.58 30.79 19.03
C HIS A 185 -11.44 30.55 17.80
N PHE A 186 -12.46 29.69 17.85
CA PHE A 186 -13.43 29.55 16.77
C PHE A 186 -14.07 30.89 16.41
N LYS A 187 -14.59 31.62 17.42
CA LYS A 187 -15.20 32.95 17.22
C LYS A 187 -14.19 33.96 16.66
N LYS A 188 -12.97 33.99 17.20
CA LYS A 188 -11.92 34.93 16.81
C LYS A 188 -11.37 34.68 15.40
N VAL A 189 -11.10 33.43 15.05
CA VAL A 189 -10.44 33.07 13.78
C VAL A 189 -11.44 33.11 12.62
N PHE A 190 -12.59 32.45 12.77
CA PHE A 190 -13.57 32.34 11.70
C PHE A 190 -14.50 33.55 11.58
N GLY A 191 -14.74 34.30 12.67
CA GLY A 191 -15.59 35.48 12.65
C GLY A 191 -16.96 35.19 12.03
N ASP A 192 -17.34 35.97 11.01
CA ASP A 192 -18.63 35.83 10.32
C ASP A 192 -18.79 34.54 9.51
N MET A 193 -17.69 33.83 9.21
CA MET A 193 -17.77 32.50 8.58
C MET A 193 -18.38 31.48 9.54
N LEU A 194 -18.23 31.66 10.86
CA LEU A 194 -18.78 30.73 11.85
C LEU A 194 -20.29 30.91 11.96
N LEU A 195 -21.04 29.80 11.85
CA LEU A 195 -22.47 29.81 12.10
C LEU A 195 -22.75 29.72 13.61
N THR A 196 -23.24 30.81 14.20
CA THR A 196 -23.54 30.87 15.64
C THR A 196 -25.04 30.96 15.96
N LYS A 197 -25.90 31.09 14.94
CA LYS A 197 -27.36 31.19 15.09
C LYS A 197 -28.06 30.39 13.98
N PRO A 198 -29.29 29.88 14.21
CA PRO A 198 -30.10 29.28 13.15
C PRO A 198 -30.34 30.29 12.02
N VAL A 199 -30.33 29.79 10.77
CA VAL A 199 -30.71 30.57 9.56
C VAL A 199 -32.17 31.00 9.65
N ASP A 200 -33.04 30.07 10.00
CA ASP A 200 -34.45 30.31 10.32
C ASP A 200 -34.80 29.51 11.58
N ILE A 201 -35.36 30.18 12.57
CA ILE A 201 -35.76 29.58 13.84
C ILE A 201 -37.08 28.81 13.72
N ASN A 202 -37.92 29.17 12.75
CA ASN A 202 -39.24 28.59 12.50
C ASN A 202 -39.22 27.47 11.45
N ALA A 203 -38.06 27.19 10.84
CA ALA A 203 -37.92 26.11 9.87
C ALA A 203 -38.17 24.74 10.52
N ASP A 204 -38.75 23.83 9.75
CA ASP A 204 -39.02 22.43 10.07
C ASP A 204 -38.01 21.46 9.43
N GLU A 205 -37.10 21.98 8.60
CA GLU A 205 -36.04 21.25 7.91
C GLU A 205 -34.66 21.94 8.01
N LEU A 206 -33.61 21.22 7.64
CA LEU A 206 -32.27 21.80 7.56
C LEU A 206 -32.18 22.84 6.43
N PRO A 207 -31.42 23.94 6.61
CA PRO A 207 -31.20 24.90 5.53
C PRO A 207 -30.48 24.25 4.34
N SER A 208 -30.54 24.89 3.19
CA SER A 208 -29.87 24.44 1.97
C SER A 208 -28.39 24.80 1.92
N PRO A 209 -27.58 24.11 1.09
CA PRO A 209 -26.20 24.52 0.82
C PRO A 209 -26.10 25.98 0.38
N THR A 210 -27.06 26.46 -0.42
CA THR A 210 -27.11 27.86 -0.89
C THR A 210 -27.32 28.86 0.26
N GLN A 211 -28.23 28.57 1.20
CA GLN A 211 -28.48 29.41 2.36
C GLN A 211 -27.27 29.49 3.32
N LEU A 212 -26.39 28.50 3.26
CA LEU A 212 -25.22 28.36 4.12
C LEU A 212 -23.89 28.64 3.40
N LYS A 213 -23.91 29.30 2.24
CA LYS A 213 -22.68 29.68 1.54
C LYS A 213 -21.70 30.42 2.46
N LYS A 214 -20.43 30.05 2.36
CA LYS A 214 -19.31 30.56 3.17
C LYS A 214 -19.50 30.42 4.69
N LYS A 215 -20.33 29.47 5.13
CA LYS A 215 -20.52 29.15 6.56
C LYS A 215 -19.76 27.91 7.00
N ILE A 216 -19.27 27.95 8.23
CA ILE A 216 -18.62 26.86 8.95
C ILE A 216 -19.53 26.48 10.12
N LEU A 217 -19.96 25.22 10.15
CA LEU A 217 -20.83 24.65 11.16
C LEU A 217 -20.01 23.79 12.13
N ILE A 218 -20.31 23.88 13.42
CA ILE A 218 -19.69 23.03 14.45
C ILE A 218 -20.61 21.85 14.75
N LYS A 219 -20.09 20.63 14.54
CA LYS A 219 -20.66 19.39 15.07
C LYS A 219 -19.91 19.04 16.35
N HIS A 220 -20.56 19.26 17.49
CA HIS A 220 -20.05 18.89 18.82
C HIS A 220 -21.22 18.57 19.75
N LYS A 221 -20.97 17.83 20.84
CA LYS A 221 -22.01 17.54 21.85
C LYS A 221 -22.61 18.86 22.40
N LYS A 222 -23.93 18.87 22.60
CA LYS A 222 -24.68 20.05 23.08
C LYS A 222 -25.31 19.78 24.44
N LEU A 223 -25.22 20.74 25.35
CA LEU A 223 -25.93 20.75 26.64
C LEU A 223 -27.44 20.92 26.44
N VAL A 224 -28.24 20.29 27.31
CA VAL A 224 -29.70 20.52 27.37
C VAL A 224 -29.97 21.93 27.91
N GLU A 225 -30.94 22.64 27.34
CA GLU A 225 -31.29 24.01 27.75
C GLU A 225 -31.66 24.06 29.25
N GLY A 226 -30.98 24.94 30.01
CA GLY A 226 -31.23 25.18 31.43
C GLY A 226 -30.27 24.50 32.41
N ASN A 227 -29.42 23.58 31.96
CA ASN A 227 -28.41 22.93 32.82
C ASN A 227 -27.02 23.58 32.67
N LEU A 228 -26.44 24.02 33.79
CA LEU A 228 -25.05 24.55 33.85
C LEU A 228 -23.98 23.44 33.90
N TYR A 229 -24.39 22.21 34.18
CA TYR A 229 -23.57 21.01 34.27
C TYR A 229 -24.49 19.79 34.16
N GLU A 230 -24.25 18.91 33.19
CA GLU A 230 -24.99 17.66 33.05
C GLU A 230 -23.99 16.50 32.97
N GLU A 231 -24.21 15.45 33.77
CA GLU A 231 -23.54 14.17 33.61
C GLU A 231 -24.13 13.48 32.39
N VAL A 232 -23.40 13.50 31.27
CA VAL A 232 -23.85 12.89 30.03
C VAL A 232 -23.74 11.37 30.16
N SER A 233 -24.88 10.67 30.16
CA SER A 233 -24.91 9.21 30.05
C SER A 233 -24.40 8.77 28.67
N THR A 234 -23.12 8.41 28.60
CA THR A 234 -22.51 7.79 27.42
C THR A 234 -23.05 6.37 27.24
N ALA A 235 -23.76 6.14 26.14
CA ALA A 235 -23.88 4.81 25.54
C ALA A 235 -22.75 4.67 24.51
N SER A 236 -21.50 4.59 24.99
CA SER A 236 -20.37 4.12 24.19
C SER A 236 -20.49 2.59 24.10
N TYR A 237 -20.59 2.07 22.88
CA TYR A 237 -20.31 0.66 22.64
C TYR A 237 -18.80 0.51 22.78
N SER A 238 -18.36 -0.21 23.82
CA SER A 238 -16.95 -0.52 24.02
C SER A 238 -16.53 -1.59 23.00
N GLU A 239 -16.15 -1.17 21.79
CA GLU A 239 -15.30 -2.03 20.96
C GLU A 239 -13.88 -2.04 21.56
N ASN A 240 -13.18 -3.17 21.44
CA ASN A 240 -11.77 -3.30 21.82
C ASN A 240 -10.91 -2.56 20.79
N ASP A 241 -10.91 -1.23 20.86
CA ASP A 241 -10.15 -0.32 20.02
C ASP A 241 -8.96 0.28 20.80
N ILE A 242 -7.97 0.84 20.10
CA ILE A 242 -6.77 1.46 20.68
C ILE A 242 -7.14 2.57 21.67
N SER A 243 -8.25 3.27 21.43
CA SER A 243 -8.80 4.28 22.36
C SER A 243 -9.08 3.76 23.77
N ASN A 244 -9.31 2.45 23.94
CA ASN A 244 -9.56 1.78 25.23
C ASN A 244 -8.33 1.03 25.80
N SER A 245 -7.15 1.18 25.16
CA SER A 245 -5.91 0.54 25.61
C SER A 245 -5.32 1.22 26.86
N ILE A 246 -4.55 0.46 27.63
CA ILE A 246 -3.80 0.93 28.81
C ILE A 246 -2.51 1.63 28.38
N LYS A 247 -1.82 1.07 27.39
CA LYS A 247 -0.57 1.63 26.84
C LYS A 247 -0.33 1.11 25.43
N ASN A 248 0.14 1.99 24.56
CA ASN A 248 0.58 1.66 23.22
C ASN A 248 1.99 2.20 22.99
N GLY A 249 2.68 1.63 22.02
CA GLY A 249 4.00 2.10 21.61
C GLY A 249 4.70 1.11 20.69
N ILE A 250 5.91 1.48 20.27
CA ILE A 250 6.77 0.62 19.45
C ILE A 250 7.78 -0.04 20.38
N LEU A 251 7.84 -1.36 20.34
CA LEU A 251 8.88 -2.14 21.01
C LEU A 251 9.55 -3.06 19.99
N TYR A 252 10.74 -3.53 20.30
CA TYR A 252 11.52 -4.34 19.37
C TYR A 252 11.50 -5.81 19.78
N LEU A 253 11.41 -6.69 18.79
CA LEU A 253 11.56 -8.14 18.96
C LEU A 253 12.82 -8.61 18.22
N GLU A 254 13.53 -9.56 18.82
CA GLU A 254 14.71 -10.20 18.21
C GLU A 254 14.26 -11.27 17.20
N ASP A 255 14.74 -11.19 15.95
CA ASP A 255 14.55 -12.23 14.95
C ASP A 255 15.40 -13.46 15.33
N PRO A 256 14.80 -14.65 15.44
CA PRO A 256 15.51 -15.85 15.88
C PRO A 256 16.52 -16.40 14.86
N ILE A 257 16.51 -15.92 13.61
CA ILE A 257 17.37 -16.41 12.51
C ILE A 257 18.65 -15.59 12.42
N ASP A 258 18.54 -14.26 12.34
CA ASP A 258 19.68 -13.37 12.14
C ASP A 258 20.03 -12.51 13.37
N HIS A 259 19.29 -12.70 14.48
CA HIS A 259 19.47 -12.00 15.75
C HIS A 259 19.40 -10.47 15.63
N THR A 260 18.68 -9.96 14.61
CA THR A 260 18.41 -8.54 14.46
C THR A 260 17.15 -8.13 15.20
N TRP A 261 17.13 -6.91 15.74
CA TRP A 261 15.96 -6.36 16.44
C TRP A 261 15.10 -5.55 15.48
N SER A 262 13.84 -5.92 15.32
CA SER A 262 12.89 -5.23 14.45
C SER A 262 11.72 -4.63 15.25
N PRO A 263 11.21 -3.44 14.85
CA PRO A 263 10.17 -2.76 15.61
C PRO A 263 8.78 -3.31 15.30
N HIS A 264 7.95 -3.39 16.34
CA HIS A 264 6.58 -3.88 16.30
C HIS A 264 5.68 -2.94 17.12
N TYR A 265 4.43 -2.75 16.70
CA TYR A 265 3.43 -2.07 17.52
C TYR A 265 2.99 -2.99 18.64
N PHE A 266 3.02 -2.48 19.87
CA PHE A 266 2.48 -3.14 21.05
C PHE A 266 1.27 -2.38 21.58
N VAL A 267 0.21 -3.11 21.91
CA VAL A 267 -1.03 -2.60 22.50
C VAL A 267 -1.35 -3.42 23.74
N LEU A 268 -1.23 -2.81 24.91
CA LEU A 268 -1.63 -3.40 26.18
C LEU A 268 -3.07 -3.00 26.50
N THR A 269 -3.96 -3.98 26.66
CA THR A 269 -5.31 -3.82 27.20
C THR A 269 -5.37 -4.35 28.64
N SER A 270 -6.55 -4.30 29.26
CA SER A 270 -6.76 -4.86 30.61
C SER A 270 -6.56 -6.37 30.70
N ASN A 271 -6.64 -7.08 29.58
CA ASN A 271 -6.64 -8.54 29.52
C ASN A 271 -5.63 -9.15 28.54
N LYS A 272 -5.10 -8.38 27.58
CA LYS A 272 -4.18 -8.89 26.54
C LYS A 272 -3.10 -7.88 26.18
N ILE A 273 -1.94 -8.38 25.74
CA ILE A 273 -0.92 -7.63 25.00
C ILE A 273 -1.00 -8.10 23.56
N TYR A 274 -1.29 -7.20 22.63
CA TYR A 274 -1.25 -7.48 21.20
C TYR A 274 0.03 -6.92 20.61
N TYR A 275 0.66 -7.65 19.68
CA TYR A 275 1.81 -7.13 18.93
C TYR A 275 1.66 -7.36 17.42
N SER A 276 2.14 -6.40 16.64
CA SER A 276 1.98 -6.41 15.18
C SER A 276 3.04 -7.25 14.47
N GLU A 277 2.88 -7.41 13.16
CA GLU A 277 3.99 -7.74 12.25
C GLU A 277 5.09 -6.66 12.27
N GLU A 278 6.25 -6.96 11.69
CA GLU A 278 7.37 -6.02 11.61
C GLU A 278 6.94 -4.71 10.93
N THR A 279 7.17 -3.60 11.61
CA THR A 279 6.84 -2.26 11.12
C THR A 279 8.09 -1.64 10.49
N SER A 280 7.97 -1.07 9.30
CA SER A 280 9.08 -0.31 8.73
C SER A 280 9.02 1.11 9.28
N ARG A 281 10.06 1.58 9.99
CA ARG A 281 10.21 3.00 10.32
C ARG A 281 10.09 3.80 9.01
N TYR A 282 9.03 4.60 8.87
CA TYR A 282 8.97 5.63 7.84
C TYR A 282 9.99 6.72 8.20
N GLN A 283 11.27 6.51 7.87
CA GLN A 283 12.21 7.61 7.74
C GLN A 283 11.94 8.26 6.38
N PHE A 284 11.13 9.32 6.37
CA PHE A 284 11.17 10.30 5.29
C PHE A 284 12.43 11.13 5.47
N ASN A 285 13.24 11.18 4.41
CA ASN A 285 14.36 12.08 4.13
C ASN A 285 14.65 13.19 5.16
N GLU A 286 15.63 12.96 6.02
CA GLU A 286 16.64 13.98 6.26
C GLU A 286 17.80 13.62 5.32
N ASP A 287 17.94 14.43 4.28
CA ASP A 287 19.10 14.56 3.41
C ASP A 287 19.73 13.24 2.91
N GLU A 288 19.35 12.85 1.68
CA GLU A 288 20.29 12.23 0.74
C GLU A 288 21.40 13.24 0.40
N GLU A 289 22.17 13.67 1.39
CA GLU A 289 23.59 13.87 1.18
C GLU A 289 24.20 12.51 1.46
N GLU A 290 24.61 11.82 0.39
CA GLU A 290 25.63 10.78 0.46
C GLU A 290 26.86 11.40 1.12
N VAL A 291 26.88 11.45 2.45
CA VAL A 291 28.11 11.53 3.21
C VAL A 291 28.73 10.16 3.04
N GLU A 292 29.43 9.98 1.92
CA GLU A 292 30.49 9.00 1.80
C GLU A 292 31.37 9.18 3.05
N GLN A 293 31.15 8.34 4.06
CA GLN A 293 32.19 8.03 5.01
C GLN A 293 33.29 7.42 4.15
N LYS A 294 34.24 8.26 3.72
CA LYS A 294 35.51 7.85 3.14
C LYS A 294 36.24 7.04 4.21
N GLU A 295 35.91 5.76 4.30
CA GLU A 295 36.89 4.78 4.71
C GLU A 295 38.05 4.93 3.73
N GLU A 296 39.24 5.29 4.24
CA GLU A 296 40.47 5.36 3.44
C GLU A 296 40.77 3.95 2.90
N PHE A 297 40.19 3.61 1.74
CA PHE A 297 40.57 2.42 1.01
C PHE A 297 42.04 2.53 0.64
N ASN A 298 42.81 1.51 1.01
CA ASN A 298 44.19 1.37 0.58
C ASN A 298 44.23 1.46 -0.96
N ASN A 299 44.93 2.47 -1.51
CA ASN A 299 44.98 2.74 -2.96
C ASN A 299 45.38 1.53 -3.83
N ASN A 300 45.94 0.48 -3.20
CA ASN A 300 46.33 -0.77 -3.83
C ASN A 300 45.16 -1.71 -4.20
N GLU A 301 43.94 -1.51 -3.69
CA GLU A 301 42.81 -2.46 -3.86
C GLU A 301 41.63 -1.90 -4.69
N LEU A 302 41.70 -0.66 -5.13
CA LEU A 302 40.62 0.03 -5.88
C LEU A 302 40.18 -0.66 -7.18
N HIS A 303 41.01 -1.55 -7.73
CA HIS A 303 40.72 -2.25 -8.98
C HIS A 303 39.81 -3.47 -8.80
N PHE A 304 39.61 -4.00 -7.58
CA PHE A 304 38.75 -5.18 -7.36
C PHE A 304 37.25 -4.90 -7.55
N THR A 305 36.83 -3.64 -7.44
CA THR A 305 35.44 -3.20 -7.65
C THR A 305 35.15 -2.86 -9.11
N GLU A 306 36.18 -2.83 -9.96
CA GLU A 306 36.08 -2.33 -11.33
C GLU A 306 35.63 -3.41 -12.32
N LYS A 307 34.75 -3.02 -13.25
CA LYS A 307 34.17 -3.93 -14.26
C LYS A 307 35.20 -4.52 -15.21
N TRP A 308 36.29 -3.79 -15.49
CA TRP A 308 37.37 -4.21 -16.39
C TRP A 308 38.38 -5.14 -15.74
N PHE A 309 38.39 -5.29 -14.42
CA PHE A 309 39.31 -6.20 -13.74
C PHE A 309 38.66 -7.57 -13.56
N HIS A 310 39.24 -8.60 -14.16
CA HIS A 310 38.67 -9.96 -14.19
C HIS A 310 39.42 -10.93 -13.26
N GLY A 311 40.37 -10.42 -12.46
CA GLY A 311 41.21 -11.22 -11.57
C GLY A 311 41.95 -12.32 -12.32
N LYS A 312 42.04 -13.50 -11.71
CA LYS A 312 42.65 -14.69 -12.31
C LYS A 312 41.66 -15.41 -13.22
N LEU A 313 41.91 -15.38 -14.52
CA LEU A 313 41.12 -16.10 -15.52
C LEU A 313 41.67 -17.52 -15.70
N GLY A 314 41.00 -18.53 -15.13
CA GLY A 314 41.33 -19.95 -15.33
C GLY A 314 42.38 -20.55 -14.38
N GLY A 315 42.50 -21.87 -14.39
CA GLY A 315 43.45 -22.65 -13.58
C GLY A 315 44.58 -23.25 -14.43
N GLY A 316 45.49 -22.43 -14.97
CA GLY A 316 46.59 -22.95 -15.81
C GLY A 316 47.16 -21.93 -16.79
N ARG A 317 47.41 -22.34 -18.05
CA ARG A 317 47.89 -21.49 -19.17
C ARG A 317 46.74 -21.00 -20.08
N ASP A 318 45.50 -21.09 -19.61
CA ASP A 318 44.29 -20.93 -20.43
C ASP A 318 43.67 -19.52 -20.33
N GLY A 319 44.11 -18.68 -19.40
CA GLY A 319 43.58 -17.34 -19.16
C GLY A 319 43.75 -16.38 -20.33
N ARG A 320 44.78 -16.59 -21.16
CA ARG A 320 44.90 -15.87 -22.44
C ARG A 320 43.73 -16.19 -23.39
N GLN A 321 43.39 -17.47 -23.53
CA GLN A 321 42.34 -17.93 -24.45
C GLN A 321 40.96 -17.50 -23.93
N ILE A 322 40.75 -17.55 -22.62
CA ILE A 322 39.53 -17.05 -21.96
C ILE A 322 39.38 -15.55 -22.20
N ALA A 323 40.43 -14.75 -22.00
CA ALA A 323 40.41 -13.32 -22.28
C ALA A 323 40.11 -12.99 -23.74
N GLU A 324 40.73 -13.73 -24.68
CA GLU A 324 40.46 -13.59 -26.11
C GLU A 324 39.00 -13.90 -26.45
N LYS A 325 38.46 -14.97 -25.88
CA LYS A 325 37.06 -15.37 -26.05
C LYS A 325 36.10 -14.30 -25.52
N LEU A 326 36.30 -13.82 -24.29
CA LEU A 326 35.44 -12.81 -23.65
C LEU A 326 35.41 -11.50 -24.45
N LEU A 327 36.58 -11.02 -24.91
CA LEU A 327 36.66 -9.83 -25.75
C LEU A 327 36.01 -10.04 -27.11
N HIS A 328 36.20 -11.21 -27.73
CA HIS A 328 35.61 -11.52 -29.03
C HIS A 328 34.08 -11.62 -28.97
N GLU A 329 33.54 -12.31 -27.97
CA GLU A 329 32.10 -12.42 -27.73
C GLU A 329 31.49 -11.03 -27.47
N TYR A 330 32.08 -10.25 -26.56
CA TYR A 330 31.59 -8.90 -26.24
C TYR A 330 31.60 -7.97 -27.46
N CYS A 331 32.71 -7.93 -28.21
CA CYS A 331 32.84 -7.04 -29.37
C CYS A 331 31.94 -7.48 -30.53
N THR A 332 31.71 -8.78 -30.72
CA THR A 332 30.82 -9.28 -31.77
C THR A 332 29.36 -8.95 -31.47
N GLU A 333 28.94 -9.03 -30.21
CA GLU A 333 27.55 -8.77 -29.80
C GLU A 333 27.21 -7.26 -29.71
N THR A 334 28.17 -6.41 -29.35
CA THR A 334 27.93 -4.96 -29.11
C THR A 334 28.37 -4.05 -30.24
N GLY A 335 29.03 -4.58 -31.28
CA GLY A 335 29.70 -3.77 -32.29
C GLY A 335 30.95 -3.07 -31.72
N GLY A 336 31.75 -3.82 -30.96
CA GLY A 336 32.86 -3.34 -30.14
C GLY A 336 33.83 -2.42 -30.88
N LYS A 337 34.32 -1.41 -30.16
CA LYS A 337 35.22 -0.38 -30.70
C LYS A 337 36.67 -0.79 -30.46
N ASP A 338 37.56 -0.26 -31.30
CA ASP A 338 38.99 -0.33 -31.01
C ASP A 338 39.25 0.32 -29.62
N GLY A 339 40.03 -0.37 -28.79
CA GLY A 339 40.29 0.01 -27.40
C GLY A 339 39.40 -0.64 -26.35
N THR A 340 38.37 -1.41 -26.72
CA THR A 340 37.56 -2.20 -25.77
C THR A 340 38.46 -3.21 -25.04
N PHE A 341 38.43 -3.28 -23.70
CA PHE A 341 39.50 -3.93 -22.94
C PHE A 341 39.07 -4.65 -21.66
N LEU A 342 39.95 -5.53 -21.17
CA LEU A 342 39.92 -6.11 -19.83
C LEU A 342 41.33 -6.28 -19.28
N VAL A 343 41.45 -6.42 -17.96
CA VAL A 343 42.70 -6.69 -17.24
C VAL A 343 42.55 -7.95 -16.42
N ARG A 344 43.58 -8.79 -16.45
CA ARG A 344 43.65 -10.06 -15.68
C ARG A 344 45.00 -10.21 -15.02
N GLU A 345 45.09 -11.07 -14.02
CA GLU A 345 46.38 -11.51 -13.47
C GLU A 345 47.21 -12.24 -14.54
N SER A 346 48.52 -12.01 -14.52
CA SER A 346 49.45 -12.66 -15.44
C SER A 346 49.73 -14.09 -14.99
N GLU A 347 49.38 -15.06 -15.82
CA GLU A 347 49.67 -16.48 -15.56
C GLU A 347 51.15 -16.82 -15.76
N THR A 348 51.84 -16.06 -16.60
CA THR A 348 53.25 -16.31 -16.96
C THR A 348 54.20 -15.64 -15.96
N PHE A 349 53.80 -14.51 -15.39
CA PHE A 349 54.64 -13.69 -14.52
C PHE A 349 53.89 -13.40 -13.23
N VAL A 350 54.22 -14.15 -12.19
CA VAL A 350 53.56 -14.03 -10.87
C VAL A 350 53.74 -12.61 -10.33
N GLY A 351 52.62 -11.98 -9.94
CA GLY A 351 52.59 -10.61 -9.42
C GLY A 351 52.37 -9.52 -10.47
N ASP A 352 52.44 -9.85 -11.77
CA ASP A 352 52.11 -8.95 -12.87
C ASP A 352 50.67 -9.10 -13.35
N TYR A 353 50.25 -8.18 -14.22
CA TYR A 353 48.94 -8.20 -14.86
C TYR A 353 49.07 -8.22 -16.39
N THR A 354 48.01 -8.58 -17.09
CA THR A 354 47.91 -8.51 -18.55
C THR A 354 46.69 -7.70 -18.94
N LEU A 355 46.91 -6.64 -19.73
CA LEU A 355 45.90 -5.86 -20.41
C LEU A 355 45.58 -6.51 -21.75
N SER A 356 44.34 -6.90 -21.97
CA SER A 356 43.85 -7.42 -23.25
C SER A 356 42.89 -6.42 -23.86
N PHE A 357 43.07 -6.02 -25.12
CA PHE A 357 42.19 -5.05 -25.78
C PHE A 357 41.95 -5.35 -27.25
N TRP A 358 40.82 -4.86 -27.76
CA TRP A 358 40.36 -5.05 -29.13
C TRP A 358 41.00 -4.03 -30.07
N ARG A 359 41.52 -4.50 -31.20
CA ARG A 359 42.07 -3.64 -32.26
C ARG A 359 41.98 -4.31 -33.62
N SER A 360 41.38 -3.64 -34.59
CA SER A 360 41.33 -4.10 -35.99
C SER A 360 40.85 -5.56 -36.12
N SER A 361 39.77 -5.86 -35.38
CA SER A 361 39.14 -7.19 -35.32
C SER A 361 39.99 -8.30 -34.70
N ARG A 362 41.02 -7.96 -33.92
CA ARG A 362 41.87 -8.92 -33.20
C ARG A 362 42.10 -8.45 -31.76
N VAL A 363 42.36 -9.42 -30.88
CA VAL A 363 42.74 -9.13 -29.49
C VAL A 363 44.25 -8.98 -29.38
N GLN A 364 44.68 -7.90 -28.76
CA GLN A 364 46.06 -7.62 -28.41
C GLN A 364 46.28 -7.76 -26.91
N HIS A 365 47.47 -8.19 -26.51
CA HIS A 365 47.83 -8.38 -25.11
C HIS A 365 49.08 -7.56 -24.78
N CYS A 366 49.03 -6.79 -23.70
CA CYS A 366 50.15 -6.03 -23.18
C CYS A 366 50.38 -6.43 -21.71
N ARG A 367 51.63 -6.77 -21.38
CA ARG A 367 52.02 -7.08 -20.01
C ARG A 367 52.14 -5.79 -19.21
N ILE A 368 51.41 -5.71 -18.11
CA ILE A 368 51.56 -4.66 -17.09
C ILE A 368 52.54 -5.19 -16.06
N HIS A 369 53.69 -4.56 -15.96
CA HIS A 369 54.73 -4.93 -15.02
C HIS A 369 54.42 -4.35 -13.64
N SER A 370 54.68 -5.16 -12.62
CA SER A 370 54.63 -4.80 -11.21
C SER A 370 56.06 -4.85 -10.66
N ARG A 371 56.52 -3.75 -10.04
CA ARG A 371 57.83 -3.70 -9.37
C ARG A 371 57.69 -3.12 -7.98
N GLN A 372 58.53 -3.59 -7.06
CA GLN A 372 58.59 -3.04 -5.71
C GLN A 372 59.65 -1.94 -5.65
N GLU A 373 59.25 -0.73 -5.24
CA GLU A 373 60.13 0.43 -5.15
C GLU A 373 59.85 1.17 -3.82
N ALA A 374 60.87 1.28 -2.96
CA ALA A 374 60.78 1.91 -1.64
C ALA A 374 59.62 1.40 -0.75
N GLY A 375 59.30 0.09 -0.83
CA GLY A 375 58.24 -0.53 -0.04
C GLY A 375 56.82 -0.42 -0.61
N ALA A 376 56.64 0.30 -1.74
CA ALA A 376 55.39 0.38 -2.47
C ALA A 376 55.45 -0.37 -3.80
N THR A 377 54.35 -1.00 -4.19
CA THR A 377 54.23 -1.64 -5.51
C THR A 377 53.91 -0.58 -6.56
N LYS A 378 54.63 -0.60 -7.67
CA LYS A 378 54.49 0.33 -8.79
C LYS A 378 54.17 -0.42 -10.08
N PHE A 379 53.29 0.13 -10.90
CA PHE A 379 52.76 -0.48 -12.11
C PHE A 379 53.14 0.31 -13.37
N TYR A 380 53.50 -0.38 -14.45
CA TYR A 380 53.86 0.28 -15.71
C TYR A 380 53.71 -0.63 -16.94
N LEU A 381 53.40 -0.03 -18.09
CA LEU A 381 53.41 -0.67 -19.42
C LEU A 381 54.71 -0.37 -20.18
N THR A 382 55.29 0.80 -19.96
CA THR A 382 56.55 1.28 -20.53
C THR A 382 57.40 1.88 -19.43
N ASP A 383 58.72 1.71 -19.46
CA ASP A 383 59.63 2.13 -18.38
C ASP A 383 59.59 3.64 -18.06
N ASN A 384 59.05 4.47 -18.96
CA ASN A 384 59.00 5.92 -18.83
C ASN A 384 57.81 6.44 -18.00
N LEU A 385 56.78 5.63 -17.77
CA LEU A 385 55.55 6.04 -17.08
C LEU A 385 55.15 4.99 -16.05
N VAL A 386 55.25 5.37 -14.77
CA VAL A 386 55.06 4.48 -13.62
C VAL A 386 53.93 5.01 -12.75
N PHE A 387 53.08 4.12 -12.26
CA PHE A 387 51.85 4.42 -11.54
C PHE A 387 51.83 3.74 -10.17
N ASP A 388 51.10 4.33 -9.24
CA ASP A 388 51.03 3.86 -7.84
C ASP A 388 50.01 2.75 -7.63
N SER A 389 49.11 2.54 -8.60
CA SER A 389 48.11 1.48 -8.57
C SER A 389 47.72 1.03 -9.97
N LEU A 390 47.19 -0.18 -10.09
CA LEU A 390 46.64 -0.68 -11.36
C LEU A 390 45.47 0.20 -11.84
N TYR A 391 44.67 0.71 -10.91
CA TYR A 391 43.55 1.61 -11.18
C TYR A 391 44.04 2.91 -11.87
N SER A 392 45.03 3.59 -11.29
CA SER A 392 45.56 4.85 -11.83
C SER A 392 46.21 4.67 -13.20
N LEU A 393 46.89 3.53 -13.43
CA LEU A 393 47.42 3.16 -14.75
C LEU A 393 46.31 3.06 -15.79
N ILE A 394 45.23 2.34 -15.49
CA ILE A 394 44.13 2.15 -16.44
C ILE A 394 43.39 3.46 -16.69
N CYS A 395 43.08 4.26 -15.66
CA CYS A 395 42.46 5.57 -15.84
C CYS A 395 43.29 6.49 -16.75
N HIS A 396 44.61 6.51 -16.57
CA HIS A 396 45.50 7.27 -17.44
C HIS A 396 45.38 6.85 -18.91
N TYR A 397 45.43 5.55 -19.21
CA TYR A 397 45.37 5.06 -20.60
C TYR A 397 43.98 5.08 -21.24
N ARG A 398 42.93 5.40 -20.48
CA ARG A 398 41.60 5.74 -21.02
C ARG A 398 41.56 7.15 -21.59
N GLU A 399 42.33 8.07 -21.01
CA GLU A 399 42.39 9.47 -21.45
C GLU A 399 43.54 9.72 -22.44
N VAL A 400 44.70 9.12 -22.17
CA VAL A 400 45.93 9.28 -22.93
C VAL A 400 46.21 7.99 -23.73
N PRO A 401 46.46 8.07 -25.05
CA PRO A 401 46.75 6.89 -25.84
C PRO A 401 48.00 6.15 -25.37
N LEU A 402 47.90 4.83 -25.25
CA LEU A 402 49.04 3.93 -25.19
C LEU A 402 49.78 3.98 -26.54
N ARG A 403 51.06 4.37 -26.51
CA ARG A 403 51.93 4.44 -27.70
C ARG A 403 52.93 3.29 -27.69
N CYS A 404 52.85 2.44 -28.69
CA CYS A 404 53.85 1.43 -29.02
C CYS A 404 54.43 1.75 -30.40
N ASN A 405 55.60 1.21 -30.73
CA ASN A 405 56.29 1.47 -32.01
C ASN A 405 55.43 1.13 -33.25
N GLU A 406 54.39 0.30 -33.09
CA GLU A 406 53.50 -0.14 -34.18
C GLU A 406 52.09 0.47 -34.12
N PHE A 407 51.72 1.18 -33.03
CA PHE A 407 50.37 1.73 -32.87
C PHE A 407 50.17 2.73 -31.73
N GLU A 408 49.08 3.50 -31.84
CA GLU A 408 48.56 4.36 -30.78
C GLU A 408 47.09 3.97 -30.49
N MET A 409 46.74 3.70 -29.23
CA MET A 409 45.40 3.24 -28.84
C MET A 409 44.97 3.78 -27.47
N ARG A 410 43.76 4.31 -27.36
CA ARG A 410 43.13 4.62 -26.06
C ARG A 410 42.27 3.46 -25.59
N LEU A 411 42.24 3.22 -24.29
CA LEU A 411 41.30 2.28 -23.70
C LEU A 411 39.90 2.89 -23.67
N THR A 412 38.91 2.19 -24.22
CA THR A 412 37.54 2.70 -24.38
C THR A 412 36.58 1.98 -23.44
N ASP A 413 35.81 1.03 -23.97
CA ASP A 413 34.73 0.35 -23.26
C ASP A 413 35.30 -0.83 -22.44
N PRO A 414 35.04 -0.90 -21.12
CA PRO A 414 35.47 -2.02 -20.29
C PRO A 414 34.57 -3.25 -20.54
N VAL A 415 35.17 -4.41 -20.79
CA VAL A 415 34.42 -5.67 -20.88
C VAL A 415 33.96 -6.06 -19.47
N PRO A 416 32.65 -6.21 -19.20
CA PRO A 416 32.14 -6.58 -17.89
C PRO A 416 32.46 -8.03 -17.53
N GLN A 417 32.61 -8.34 -16.24
CA GLN A 417 32.80 -9.71 -15.75
C GLN A 417 31.50 -10.54 -15.89
N PRO A 418 31.42 -11.57 -16.75
CA PRO A 418 30.18 -12.33 -16.95
C PRO A 418 29.84 -13.25 -15.75
N ASN A 419 30.86 -13.71 -15.02
CA ASN A 419 30.73 -14.78 -14.00
C ASN A 419 30.88 -14.31 -12.55
N ALA A 420 30.77 -13.00 -12.26
CA ALA A 420 30.91 -12.47 -10.90
C ALA A 420 29.88 -13.04 -9.88
N HIS A 421 28.81 -13.66 -10.37
CA HIS A 421 27.82 -14.36 -9.56
C HIS A 421 28.34 -15.69 -9.00
N GLU A 422 29.34 -16.32 -9.63
CA GLU A 422 29.83 -17.64 -9.24
C GLU A 422 30.51 -17.65 -7.86
N SER A 423 31.00 -16.49 -7.41
CA SER A 423 31.63 -16.32 -6.10
C SER A 423 30.67 -15.84 -5.01
N LYS A 424 29.36 -15.73 -5.30
CA LYS A 424 28.37 -15.23 -4.34
C LYS A 424 27.71 -16.39 -3.59
N GLU A 425 27.49 -16.20 -2.29
CA GLU A 425 26.96 -17.23 -1.38
C GLU A 425 25.57 -17.74 -1.78
N TRP A 426 24.74 -16.91 -2.42
CA TRP A 426 23.42 -17.29 -2.91
C TRP A 426 23.44 -18.08 -4.22
N TYR A 427 24.58 -18.24 -4.88
CA TYR A 427 24.69 -18.94 -6.16
C TYR A 427 25.12 -20.40 -5.97
N HIS A 428 24.39 -21.29 -6.63
CA HIS A 428 24.63 -22.73 -6.61
C HIS A 428 24.82 -23.26 -8.03
N ALA A 429 26.06 -23.63 -8.37
CA ALA A 429 26.41 -24.12 -9.71
C ALA A 429 25.77 -25.48 -10.03
N SER A 430 25.43 -26.28 -9.02
CA SER A 430 24.83 -27.60 -9.15
C SER A 430 23.78 -27.83 -8.06
N LEU A 431 22.56 -27.33 -8.28
CA LEU A 431 21.43 -27.50 -7.36
C LEU A 431 20.14 -27.76 -8.14
N THR A 432 19.46 -28.87 -7.83
CA THR A 432 18.18 -29.21 -8.46
C THR A 432 17.05 -28.35 -7.92
N ARG A 433 15.93 -28.31 -8.65
CA ARG A 433 14.70 -27.63 -8.20
C ARG A 433 14.23 -28.15 -6.84
N LEU A 434 14.18 -29.47 -6.68
CA LEU A 434 13.67 -30.11 -5.46
C LEU A 434 14.56 -29.83 -4.24
N GLN A 435 15.89 -29.83 -4.43
CA GLN A 435 16.84 -29.48 -3.36
C GLN A 435 16.69 -28.01 -2.95
N ALA A 436 16.53 -27.10 -3.91
CA ALA A 436 16.29 -25.69 -3.64
C ALA A 436 14.98 -25.48 -2.84
N GLU A 437 13.89 -26.13 -3.24
CA GLU A 437 12.61 -26.09 -2.51
C GLU A 437 12.78 -26.62 -1.08
N HIS A 438 13.46 -27.76 -0.90
CA HIS A 438 13.72 -28.32 0.44
C HIS A 438 14.57 -27.38 1.32
N MET A 439 15.60 -26.73 0.77
CA MET A 439 16.40 -25.74 1.51
C MET A 439 15.57 -24.53 1.93
N LEU A 440 14.73 -24.00 1.03
CA LEU A 440 13.89 -22.84 1.30
C LEU A 440 12.76 -23.15 2.29
N MET A 441 12.17 -24.35 2.23
CA MET A 441 11.11 -24.76 3.16
C MET A 441 11.60 -24.90 4.61
N ARG A 442 12.90 -25.05 4.84
CA ARG A 442 13.51 -25.04 6.18
C ARG A 442 13.66 -23.64 6.78
N VAL A 443 13.55 -22.58 5.99
CA VAL A 443 13.65 -21.19 6.46
C VAL A 443 12.26 -20.66 6.78
N PRO A 444 11.87 -20.41 8.04
CA PRO A 444 10.51 -20.05 8.42
C PRO A 444 10.15 -18.57 8.11
N ARG A 445 10.76 -17.97 7.07
CA ARG A 445 10.55 -16.58 6.67
C ARG A 445 10.41 -16.47 5.15
N ASP A 446 9.38 -15.76 4.70
CA ASP A 446 9.21 -15.41 3.30
C ASP A 446 10.29 -14.41 2.85
N GLY A 447 10.70 -14.46 1.58
CA GLY A 447 11.79 -13.64 1.02
C GLY A 447 13.17 -14.31 1.01
N ALA A 448 13.33 -15.48 1.63
CA ALA A 448 14.52 -16.32 1.47
C ALA A 448 14.68 -16.72 -0.01
N PHE A 449 15.89 -16.63 -0.56
CA PHE A 449 16.14 -16.92 -1.97
C PHE A 449 17.54 -17.51 -2.24
N LEU A 450 17.67 -18.16 -3.40
CA LEU A 450 18.93 -18.62 -3.97
C LEU A 450 18.86 -18.62 -5.50
N VAL A 451 20.00 -18.66 -6.18
CA VAL A 451 20.12 -18.76 -7.64
C VAL A 451 20.84 -20.05 -8.00
N ARG A 452 20.31 -20.81 -8.95
CA ARG A 452 20.87 -22.09 -9.38
C ARG A 452 21.05 -22.16 -10.89
N LYS A 453 22.14 -22.78 -11.35
CA LYS A 453 22.36 -23.08 -12.77
C LYS A 453 21.45 -24.22 -13.22
N ARG A 454 20.92 -24.14 -14.45
CA ARG A 454 20.07 -25.19 -15.05
C ARG A 454 20.90 -26.06 -16.01
N SER A 455 20.32 -27.19 -16.43
CA SER A 455 20.93 -28.11 -17.39
C SER A 455 21.05 -27.54 -18.80
N GLU A 456 20.21 -26.57 -19.16
CA GLU A 456 20.28 -25.83 -20.42
C GLU A 456 21.49 -24.87 -20.41
N PRO A 457 22.24 -24.76 -21.53
CA PRO A 457 23.32 -23.79 -21.66
C PRO A 457 22.84 -22.36 -21.37
N SER A 458 23.60 -21.61 -20.59
CA SER A 458 23.31 -20.20 -20.28
C SER A 458 21.91 -19.98 -19.66
N SER A 459 21.44 -20.93 -18.86
CA SER A 459 20.11 -20.91 -18.24
C SER A 459 20.22 -21.02 -16.71
N TYR A 460 19.49 -20.17 -16.01
CA TYR A 460 19.51 -20.05 -14.55
C TYR A 460 18.09 -20.05 -13.99
N ALA A 461 17.96 -20.35 -12.71
CA ALA A 461 16.71 -20.22 -11.98
C ALA A 461 16.92 -19.50 -10.65
N ILE A 462 15.98 -18.63 -10.29
CA ILE A 462 15.90 -18.02 -8.97
C ILE A 462 14.81 -18.77 -8.21
N SER A 463 15.15 -19.39 -7.09
CA SER A 463 14.19 -20.08 -6.22
C SER A 463 14.04 -19.27 -4.94
N PHE A 464 12.81 -18.99 -4.51
CA PHE A 464 12.54 -18.17 -3.34
C PHE A 464 11.25 -18.60 -2.61
N ARG A 465 11.16 -18.30 -1.30
CA ARG A 465 10.01 -18.67 -0.46
C ARG A 465 8.99 -17.53 -0.41
N THR A 466 7.72 -17.87 -0.62
CA THR A 466 6.54 -17.01 -0.45
C THR A 466 5.38 -17.84 0.07
N GLN A 467 4.39 -17.32 0.80
CA GLN A 467 3.18 -18.10 1.04
C GLN A 467 2.35 -18.34 -0.25
N PRO A 468 1.82 -19.56 -0.48
CA PRO A 468 1.81 -20.74 0.39
C PRO A 468 2.95 -21.76 0.15
N GLY A 469 4.04 -21.42 -0.57
CA GLY A 469 5.18 -22.32 -0.78
C GLY A 469 6.34 -21.74 -1.62
N ALA A 470 7.41 -22.53 -1.80
CA ALA A 470 8.56 -22.10 -2.60
C ALA A 470 8.19 -21.92 -4.08
N ARG A 471 8.45 -20.74 -4.65
CA ARG A 471 8.29 -20.43 -6.07
C ARG A 471 9.66 -20.47 -6.76
N THR A 472 9.69 -20.84 -8.04
CA THR A 472 10.91 -20.84 -8.85
C THR A 472 10.67 -20.11 -10.16
N TRP A 473 11.58 -19.20 -10.49
CA TRP A 473 11.58 -18.44 -11.73
C TRP A 473 12.75 -18.82 -12.62
N HIS A 474 12.59 -18.70 -13.94
CA HIS A 474 13.59 -19.05 -14.95
C HIS A 474 14.12 -17.80 -15.63
N LYS A 475 15.45 -17.66 -15.69
CA LYS A 475 16.11 -16.61 -16.46
C LYS A 475 17.06 -17.22 -17.49
N PHE A 476 16.93 -16.81 -18.74
CA PHE A 476 17.99 -16.99 -19.73
C PHE A 476 19.11 -15.97 -19.44
N ALA A 477 20.37 -16.34 -19.65
CA ALA A 477 21.53 -15.56 -19.24
C ALA A 477 21.41 -14.06 -19.60
N PRO A 478 21.97 -13.16 -18.77
CA PRO A 478 22.10 -11.76 -19.16
C PRO A 478 22.79 -11.70 -20.54
N THR A 479 22.08 -11.21 -21.54
CA THR A 479 22.71 -10.79 -22.81
C THR A 479 23.55 -9.55 -22.52
N VAL A 480 24.57 -9.28 -23.33
CA VAL A 480 25.50 -8.14 -23.12
C VAL A 480 24.79 -6.77 -23.04
N LYS A 481 23.51 -6.67 -23.48
CA LYS A 481 22.64 -5.49 -23.29
C LYS A 481 22.12 -5.28 -21.85
N ASN A 482 22.19 -6.28 -20.99
CA ASN A 482 21.85 -6.20 -19.57
C ASN A 482 23.12 -6.43 -18.74
N PRO A 483 23.46 -5.55 -17.78
CA PRO A 483 24.71 -5.67 -17.02
C PRO A 483 24.82 -7.02 -16.29
N PRO A 484 26.05 -7.50 -15.98
CA PRO A 484 26.24 -8.70 -15.15
C PRO A 484 25.54 -8.52 -13.81
N TRP A 485 25.31 -9.63 -13.10
CA TRP A 485 24.60 -9.76 -11.81
C TRP A 485 25.20 -8.93 -10.65
N ILE A 486 25.39 -7.63 -10.83
CA ILE A 486 25.10 -6.62 -9.81
C ILE A 486 23.67 -6.93 -9.37
N PRO A 487 23.36 -6.99 -8.06
CA PRO A 487 22.02 -7.31 -7.61
C PRO A 487 21.07 -6.53 -8.51
N LEU A 488 20.17 -7.26 -9.19
CA LEU A 488 18.94 -6.59 -9.57
C LEU A 488 18.53 -5.93 -8.26
N HIS A 489 18.60 -4.61 -8.21
CA HIS A 489 17.65 -3.84 -7.46
C HIS A 489 16.33 -4.22 -8.11
N TRP A 490 15.86 -5.42 -7.76
CA TRP A 490 14.46 -5.70 -7.58
C TRP A 490 14.04 -4.50 -6.76
N GLY A 491 13.46 -3.50 -7.45
CA GLY A 491 12.44 -2.71 -6.81
C GLY A 491 11.60 -3.74 -6.09
N THR A 492 11.47 -3.55 -4.78
CA THR A 492 10.50 -4.20 -3.91
C THR A 492 9.50 -5.03 -4.71
N PRO A 493 9.20 -6.29 -4.33
CA PRO A 493 7.89 -6.88 -4.63
C PRO A 493 6.83 -5.98 -3.97
N LYS A 494 6.62 -4.81 -4.55
CA LYS A 494 5.46 -3.97 -4.36
C LYS A 494 4.47 -4.63 -5.30
N LYS A 495 3.64 -5.47 -4.68
CA LYS A 495 2.42 -6.14 -5.17
C LYS A 495 2.61 -7.66 -5.17
N GLN A 496 1.66 -8.44 -4.67
CA GLN A 496 0.23 -8.19 -4.59
C GLN A 496 -0.35 -8.46 -3.19
N CYS A 497 -0.87 -7.41 -2.57
CA CYS A 497 -2.04 -7.53 -1.72
C CYS A 497 -2.66 -6.13 -1.64
N THR A 498 -3.92 -5.97 -2.05
CA THR A 498 -4.75 -4.79 -1.76
C THR A 498 -5.08 -4.65 -0.26
N ARG A 499 -4.28 -5.31 0.60
CA ARG A 499 -4.11 -5.11 2.04
C ARG A 499 -2.64 -5.41 2.34
N ARG A 500 -1.86 -4.45 2.87
CA ARG A 500 -0.41 -4.51 3.19
C ARG A 500 0.50 -3.80 2.18
N ASN A 501 0.49 -2.47 2.25
CA ASN A 501 1.67 -1.66 1.96
C ASN A 501 2.69 -1.83 3.10
N HIS A 502 3.39 -2.96 3.21
CA HIS A 502 4.49 -3.16 4.16
C HIS A 502 5.57 -4.06 3.53
N TRP A 503 6.30 -3.53 2.56
CA TRP A 503 7.58 -4.10 2.11
C TRP A 503 8.55 -2.94 1.81
N GLY A 504 8.90 -2.18 2.85
CA GLY A 504 10.12 -1.37 2.84
C GLY A 504 11.31 -2.29 3.11
N SER A 505 12.40 -2.12 2.35
CA SER A 505 13.71 -2.79 2.45
C SER A 505 13.79 -4.02 3.38
N GLN A 506 13.23 -5.15 2.94
CA GLN A 506 13.60 -6.41 3.57
C GLN A 506 15.07 -6.70 3.32
N LYS A 507 15.82 -6.94 4.40
CA LYS A 507 17.13 -7.59 4.32
C LYS A 507 16.94 -8.95 3.67
N ARG A 508 17.60 -9.13 2.53
CA ARG A 508 17.59 -10.37 1.77
C ARG A 508 18.56 -11.31 2.46
N ASN A 509 18.10 -12.46 2.94
CA ASN A 509 18.98 -13.48 3.52
C ASN A 509 19.37 -14.49 2.44
N PRO A 510 20.55 -14.36 1.81
CA PRO A 510 21.06 -15.35 0.86
C PRO A 510 21.34 -16.67 1.58
N LEU A 511 20.95 -17.80 0.99
CA LEU A 511 21.26 -19.13 1.54
C LEU A 511 22.56 -19.70 0.95
N CYS A 512 23.53 -20.02 1.81
CA CYS A 512 24.81 -20.64 1.43
C CYS A 512 24.77 -22.19 1.46
N ALA A 513 25.77 -22.83 0.86
CA ALA A 513 25.88 -24.30 0.77
C ALA A 513 26.18 -24.99 2.11
N GLU A 514 26.75 -24.29 3.10
CA GLU A 514 27.11 -24.86 4.40
C GLU A 514 25.89 -25.14 5.29
N CYS A 515 24.74 -24.53 5.00
CA CYS A 515 23.49 -24.77 5.72
C CYS A 515 22.85 -26.14 5.40
N GLY A 516 23.45 -26.95 4.52
CA GLY A 516 22.76 -28.06 3.84
C GLY A 516 23.50 -29.38 3.58
N GLY A 517 24.68 -29.65 4.14
CA GLY A 517 25.42 -30.90 3.89
C GLY A 517 25.37 -31.95 5.03
N PRO A 518 25.27 -33.27 4.74
CA PRO A 518 25.40 -34.34 5.73
C PRO A 518 26.85 -34.86 5.86
N THR A 519 27.25 -35.22 7.09
CA THR A 519 28.43 -36.02 7.55
C THR A 519 29.74 -35.30 7.96
N GLY A 520 30.15 -35.53 9.23
CA GLY A 520 31.56 -35.62 9.68
C GLY A 520 32.03 -34.55 10.68
N PRO A 521 32.73 -34.90 11.80
CA PRO A 521 32.69 -34.12 13.05
C PRO A 521 33.92 -33.23 13.29
N ALA A 522 33.71 -32.02 13.85
CA ALA A 522 34.33 -31.54 15.10
C ALA A 522 34.21 -30.01 15.28
N LEU A 523 33.64 -29.65 16.45
CA LEU A 523 33.99 -28.52 17.32
C LEU A 523 33.63 -27.09 16.87
N LEU A 524 32.39 -26.70 17.14
CA LEU A 524 32.04 -25.54 17.98
C LEU A 524 30.64 -25.80 18.57
N SER A 525 30.55 -25.78 19.90
CA SER A 525 29.42 -26.19 20.73
C SER A 525 28.25 -25.19 20.74
N PRO A 526 26.99 -25.63 20.68
CA PRO A 526 25.85 -24.91 21.23
C PRO A 526 25.47 -25.50 22.60
N LEU A 527 25.61 -24.71 23.66
CA LEU A 527 25.04 -24.93 24.99
C LEU A 527 24.65 -23.52 25.46
N THR A 528 23.42 -23.20 25.86
CA THR A 528 22.31 -23.98 26.41
C THR A 528 21.01 -23.19 26.21
N CYS A 529 20.02 -23.74 25.50
CA CYS A 529 18.62 -23.36 25.69
C CYS A 529 17.96 -24.49 26.49
N LEU A 530 17.43 -24.17 27.67
CA LEU A 530 16.77 -25.12 28.55
C LEU A 530 15.48 -25.65 27.90
N ASN A 531 15.42 -26.99 27.81
CA ASN A 531 14.40 -27.80 27.16
C ASN A 531 13.00 -27.62 27.75
N ALA A 532 12.00 -27.53 26.88
CA ALA A 532 10.61 -27.78 27.23
C ALA A 532 10.16 -29.12 26.63
N GLY A 533 9.55 -29.96 27.47
CA GLY A 533 9.22 -31.35 27.16
C GLY A 533 8.32 -31.49 25.92
N CYS A 534 8.84 -32.11 24.87
CA CYS A 534 8.08 -32.44 23.67
C CYS A 534 7.33 -33.78 23.85
N THR A 535 6.31 -34.05 23.02
CA THR A 535 5.64 -35.36 22.97
C THR A 535 5.94 -36.01 21.63
N VAL A 536 6.31 -37.28 21.66
CA VAL A 536 6.73 -38.03 20.48
C VAL A 536 5.91 -39.31 20.35
N LYS A 537 5.77 -39.79 19.12
CA LYS A 537 5.07 -41.04 18.79
C LYS A 537 6.07 -42.06 18.28
N ALA A 538 6.05 -43.26 18.83
CA ALA A 538 6.91 -44.34 18.40
C ALA A 538 6.58 -44.84 16.99
N LEU A 539 7.56 -44.82 16.10
CA LEU A 539 7.48 -45.33 14.74
C LEU A 539 7.66 -46.86 14.68
N TYR A 540 8.36 -47.42 15.66
CA TYR A 540 8.71 -48.84 15.76
C TYR A 540 8.58 -49.34 17.21
N ASP A 541 8.45 -50.66 17.38
CA ASP A 541 8.59 -51.28 18.71
C ASP A 541 10.05 -51.14 19.17
N TYR A 542 10.25 -50.83 20.45
CA TYR A 542 11.56 -50.79 21.07
C TYR A 542 11.52 -51.47 22.43
N LYS A 543 12.39 -52.46 22.61
CA LYS A 543 12.54 -53.20 23.86
C LYS A 543 13.86 -52.78 24.50
N ALA A 544 13.78 -52.27 25.72
CA ALA A 544 14.91 -51.82 26.51
C ALA A 544 15.96 -52.93 26.62
N GLN A 545 17.18 -52.61 26.24
CA GLN A 545 18.37 -53.46 26.35
C GLN A 545 19.10 -53.21 27.68
N ARG A 546 18.86 -52.05 28.30
CA ARG A 546 19.42 -51.65 29.61
C ARG A 546 18.31 -51.24 30.57
N GLU A 547 18.60 -51.28 31.87
CA GLU A 547 17.59 -50.97 32.90
C GLU A 547 17.14 -49.51 32.89
N ASP A 548 17.98 -48.61 32.36
CA ASP A 548 17.73 -47.18 32.21
C ASP A 548 17.05 -46.81 30.88
N GLU A 549 16.68 -47.81 30.06
CA GLU A 549 16.01 -47.62 28.78
C GLU A 549 14.48 -47.85 28.88
N LEU A 550 13.72 -47.09 28.09
CA LEU A 550 12.27 -47.12 28.04
C LEU A 550 11.81 -48.15 27.00
N SER A 551 11.05 -49.17 27.40
CA SER A 551 10.41 -50.08 26.44
C SER A 551 9.05 -49.56 26.01
N PHE A 552 8.78 -49.53 24.70
CA PHE A 552 7.51 -49.08 24.14
C PHE A 552 7.17 -49.83 22.84
N CYS A 553 5.88 -49.90 22.53
CA CYS A 553 5.40 -50.45 21.27
C CYS A 553 5.26 -49.36 20.20
N LYS A 554 5.22 -49.74 18.94
CA LYS A 554 4.89 -48.89 17.80
C LYS A 554 3.55 -48.21 18.06
N GLN A 555 3.47 -46.91 17.75
CA GLN A 555 2.37 -46.00 18.06
C GLN A 555 2.26 -45.57 19.53
N ALA A 556 3.15 -46.02 20.43
CA ALA A 556 3.23 -45.48 21.79
C ALA A 556 3.46 -43.97 21.78
N ILE A 557 2.77 -43.26 22.67
CA ILE A 557 2.93 -41.82 22.85
C ILE A 557 3.79 -41.60 24.09
N ILE A 558 4.97 -41.03 23.90
CA ILE A 558 5.96 -40.80 24.95
C ILE A 558 5.94 -39.31 25.29
N HIS A 559 5.72 -39.00 26.56
CA HIS A 559 5.52 -37.64 27.05
C HIS A 559 6.76 -37.10 27.76
N ASN A 560 6.80 -35.79 28.01
CA ASN A 560 7.88 -35.11 28.74
C ASN A 560 9.26 -35.42 28.18
N VAL A 561 9.39 -35.40 26.86
CA VAL A 561 10.61 -35.83 26.20
C VAL A 561 11.68 -34.75 26.30
N ASP A 562 12.77 -35.12 26.98
CA ASP A 562 13.99 -34.34 27.15
C ASP A 562 14.97 -34.71 26.03
N LYS A 563 15.12 -33.79 25.06
CA LYS A 563 15.99 -33.98 23.90
C LYS A 563 17.43 -33.68 24.30
N GLN A 564 18.31 -34.65 24.04
CA GLN A 564 19.75 -34.50 24.23
C GLN A 564 20.47 -34.81 22.92
N ASP A 565 21.58 -34.13 22.71
CA ASP A 565 22.47 -34.39 21.57
C ASP A 565 23.14 -35.75 21.76
N GLY A 566 23.11 -36.59 20.73
CA GLY A 566 23.67 -37.96 20.77
C GLY A 566 22.72 -39.07 20.32
N GLY A 567 21.51 -38.75 19.85
CA GLY A 567 20.58 -39.72 19.25
C GLY A 567 19.76 -40.54 20.26
N TRP A 568 19.83 -40.19 21.54
CA TRP A 568 19.03 -40.80 22.61
C TRP A 568 18.32 -39.72 23.41
N TRP A 569 17.02 -39.88 23.63
CA TRP A 569 16.17 -38.95 24.36
C TRP A 569 15.62 -39.61 25.62
N ARG A 570 15.21 -38.83 26.62
CA ARG A 570 14.51 -39.35 27.81
C ARG A 570 13.06 -38.98 27.77
N GLY A 571 12.19 -39.83 28.30
CA GLY A 571 10.77 -39.51 28.38
C GLY A 571 9.97 -40.51 29.19
N ASP A 572 8.67 -40.27 29.26
CA ASP A 572 7.75 -40.95 30.15
C ASP A 572 6.79 -41.85 29.34
N TYR A 573 6.76 -43.15 29.65
CA TYR A 573 5.84 -44.11 29.04
C TYR A 573 5.61 -45.35 29.95
N GLY A 574 4.38 -45.86 29.97
CA GLY A 574 4.06 -47.11 30.68
C GLY A 574 4.33 -47.09 32.19
N GLY A 575 4.17 -45.93 32.84
CA GLY A 575 4.42 -45.74 34.28
C GLY A 575 5.90 -45.53 34.65
N LYS A 576 6.83 -45.64 33.70
CA LYS A 576 8.25 -45.33 33.87
C LYS A 576 8.51 -43.89 33.42
N LYS A 577 9.33 -43.16 34.18
CA LYS A 577 9.60 -41.73 33.95
C LYS A 577 11.07 -41.51 33.61
N GLN A 578 11.33 -40.62 32.66
CA GLN A 578 12.65 -40.12 32.27
C GLN A 578 13.67 -41.23 31.96
N LEU A 579 13.24 -42.28 31.27
CA LEU A 579 14.14 -43.35 30.78
C LEU A 579 14.51 -43.10 29.32
N TRP A 580 15.67 -43.63 28.93
CA TRP A 580 16.29 -43.39 27.64
C TRP A 580 15.65 -44.19 26.50
N PHE A 581 15.53 -43.58 25.33
CA PHE A 581 15.13 -44.27 24.12
C PHE A 581 15.77 -43.65 22.87
N PRO A 582 15.90 -44.41 21.78
CA PRO A 582 16.52 -43.90 20.55
C PRO A 582 15.64 -42.83 19.89
N ALA A 583 16.22 -41.66 19.62
CA ALA A 583 15.53 -40.53 19.00
C ALA A 583 15.00 -40.85 17.60
N ASN A 584 15.70 -41.72 16.86
CA ASN A 584 15.32 -42.16 15.51
C ASN A 584 14.17 -43.18 15.48
N TYR A 585 13.69 -43.64 16.65
CA TYR A 585 12.56 -44.56 16.75
C TYR A 585 11.22 -43.87 16.95
N VAL A 586 11.21 -42.54 16.98
CA VAL A 586 10.04 -41.72 17.27
C VAL A 586 9.91 -40.57 16.27
N GLU A 587 8.68 -40.10 16.05
CA GLU A 587 8.37 -38.86 15.35
C GLU A 587 7.72 -37.87 16.31
N GLU A 588 8.00 -36.57 16.15
CA GLU A 588 7.32 -35.56 16.96
C GLU A 588 5.87 -35.40 16.53
N ILE A 589 4.97 -35.37 17.51
CA ILE A 589 3.57 -35.07 17.23
C ILE A 589 3.43 -33.55 17.19
N VAL A 590 3.31 -33.00 15.99
CA VAL A 590 2.90 -31.61 15.79
C VAL A 590 1.38 -31.54 15.95
N SER A 591 0.88 -30.78 16.91
CA SER A 591 -0.56 -30.61 17.12
C SER A 591 -1.15 -29.72 16.02
N THR A 592 -1.90 -30.32 15.10
CA THR A 592 -2.63 -29.64 14.02
C THR A 592 -3.89 -28.90 14.47
N GLN A 593 -4.09 -28.68 15.78
CA GLN A 593 -5.28 -28.02 16.33
C GLN A 593 -5.13 -26.50 16.55
N ALA A 594 -3.99 -25.90 16.19
CA ALA A 594 -3.78 -24.45 16.34
C ALA A 594 -4.29 -23.61 15.16
N GLN A 595 -4.58 -24.20 13.99
CA GLN A 595 -4.92 -23.43 12.78
C GLN A 595 -6.39 -22.99 12.67
N GLU A 596 -7.33 -23.62 13.40
CA GLU A 596 -8.77 -23.34 13.25
C GLU A 596 -9.34 -22.40 14.34
N GLN A 597 -8.59 -22.10 15.41
CA GLN A 597 -9.02 -21.14 16.46
C GLN A 597 -8.43 -19.73 16.29
N ASP A 598 -7.38 -19.55 15.50
CA ASP A 598 -6.72 -18.25 15.33
C ASP A 598 -7.48 -17.27 14.41
N GLU A 599 -8.25 -17.74 13.43
CA GLU A 599 -8.95 -16.85 12.48
C GLU A 599 -10.06 -16.01 13.16
N ALA A 600 -10.82 -16.59 14.09
CA ALA A 600 -11.92 -15.89 14.76
C ALA A 600 -11.44 -14.87 15.83
N SER A 601 -10.20 -15.00 16.32
CA SER A 601 -9.62 -14.08 17.32
C SER A 601 -8.95 -12.85 16.71
N SER A 602 -8.59 -12.91 15.42
CA SER A 602 -7.89 -11.85 14.69
C SER A 602 -8.78 -10.66 14.30
N GLU A 603 -10.06 -10.89 13.97
CA GLU A 603 -10.94 -9.84 13.42
C GLU A 603 -11.34 -8.74 14.41
N ASN A 604 -11.29 -9.02 15.72
CA ASN A 604 -11.67 -8.11 16.80
C ASN A 604 -10.47 -7.56 17.61
N SER A 605 -9.24 -7.77 17.13
CA SER A 605 -8.04 -7.22 17.74
C SER A 605 -7.93 -5.70 17.52
N PRO A 606 -7.43 -4.91 18.49
CA PRO A 606 -7.09 -3.51 18.27
C PRO A 606 -6.10 -3.29 17.11
N LEU A 607 -5.27 -4.30 16.81
CA LEU A 607 -4.30 -4.26 15.71
C LEU A 607 -4.87 -4.69 14.35
N GLY A 608 -6.11 -5.19 14.31
CA GLY A 608 -6.76 -5.68 13.09
C GLY A 608 -5.85 -6.59 12.25
N ASN A 609 -5.69 -6.25 10.97
CA ASN A 609 -4.88 -7.03 10.00
C ASN A 609 -3.36 -7.03 10.28
N PHE A 610 -2.88 -6.18 11.18
CA PHE A 610 -1.46 -6.12 11.57
C PHE A 610 -1.10 -7.11 12.66
N LEU A 611 -2.08 -7.76 13.30
CA LEU A 611 -1.81 -8.68 14.40
C LEU A 611 -0.87 -9.81 13.96
N LYS A 612 0.28 -9.93 14.64
CA LYS A 612 1.19 -11.08 14.54
C LYS A 612 0.91 -12.09 15.65
N GLY A 613 0.60 -11.61 16.84
CA GLY A 613 0.23 -12.46 17.97
C GLY A 613 -0.25 -11.66 19.17
N PHE A 614 -0.69 -12.39 20.20
CA PHE A 614 -1.14 -11.80 21.47
C PHE A 614 -0.66 -12.62 22.67
N ILE A 615 -0.64 -12.01 23.84
CA ILE A 615 -0.29 -12.63 25.13
C ILE A 615 -1.40 -12.29 26.13
N ASP A 616 -1.94 -13.29 26.82
CA ASP A 616 -2.92 -13.06 27.88
C ASP A 616 -2.26 -12.43 29.12
N VAL A 617 -2.70 -11.24 29.50
CA VAL A 617 -2.13 -10.45 30.61
C VAL A 617 -2.23 -11.14 31.97
N PRO A 618 -3.36 -11.82 32.33
CA PRO A 618 -3.45 -12.52 33.61
C PRO A 618 -2.45 -13.67 33.77
N SER A 619 -1.94 -14.22 32.66
CA SER A 619 -1.02 -15.37 32.67
C SER A 619 0.45 -14.99 32.47
N CYS A 620 0.77 -13.69 32.43
CA CYS A 620 2.11 -13.20 32.13
C CYS A 620 2.91 -12.76 33.36
N HIS A 621 4.23 -12.98 33.34
CA HIS A 621 5.18 -12.39 34.28
C HIS A 621 6.33 -11.72 33.52
N VAL A 622 6.77 -10.56 34.01
CA VAL A 622 7.76 -9.71 33.33
C VAL A 622 9.02 -9.52 34.17
N VAL A 623 10.18 -9.84 33.57
CA VAL A 623 11.51 -9.74 34.17
C VAL A 623 12.38 -8.74 33.38
N ILE A 624 13.05 -7.82 34.07
CA ILE A 624 13.97 -6.85 33.44
C ILE A 624 15.36 -7.47 33.33
N SER A 625 15.98 -7.41 32.15
CA SER A 625 17.39 -7.78 31.97
C SER A 625 18.30 -6.65 32.46
N LYS A 626 19.28 -6.97 33.33
CA LYS A 626 20.21 -5.97 33.90
C LYS A 626 21.32 -5.55 32.94
N ASP A 627 21.69 -6.43 32.02
CA ASP A 627 22.84 -6.26 31.12
C ASP A 627 22.40 -6.02 29.66
N GLY A 628 21.10 -5.76 29.44
CA GLY A 628 20.52 -5.71 28.09
C GLY A 628 20.54 -7.08 27.40
N ARG A 629 20.45 -7.08 26.07
CA ARG A 629 20.66 -8.27 25.22
C ARG A 629 21.14 -7.84 23.84
N SER A 630 22.21 -8.48 23.36
CA SER A 630 22.81 -8.17 22.05
C SER A 630 23.17 -6.67 21.93
N SER A 631 22.69 -5.96 20.91
CA SER A 631 22.95 -4.52 20.69
C SER A 631 21.98 -3.57 21.40
N LYS A 632 20.98 -4.08 22.13
CA LYS A 632 19.94 -3.26 22.80
C LYS A 632 20.17 -3.22 24.33
N PRO A 633 20.32 -2.02 24.93
CA PRO A 633 20.59 -1.89 26.37
C PRO A 633 19.36 -2.04 27.26
N PHE A 634 18.15 -1.75 26.77
CA PHE A 634 16.92 -1.73 27.57
C PHE A 634 16.00 -2.89 27.18
N VAL A 635 16.14 -4.05 27.83
CA VAL A 635 15.42 -5.29 27.48
C VAL A 635 14.66 -5.87 28.67
N PHE A 636 13.44 -6.34 28.43
CA PHE A 636 12.64 -7.10 29.38
C PHE A 636 12.04 -8.34 28.71
N THR A 637 11.86 -9.40 29.50
CA THR A 637 11.32 -10.69 29.02
C THR A 637 9.92 -10.89 29.57
N ILE A 638 8.96 -11.19 28.68
CA ILE A 638 7.59 -11.56 29.02
C ILE A 638 7.47 -13.08 28.96
N HIS A 639 7.04 -13.71 30.04
CA HIS A 639 6.80 -15.15 30.11
C HIS A 639 5.30 -15.43 30.28
N SER A 640 4.71 -16.33 29.48
CA SER A 640 3.28 -16.72 29.56
C SER A 640 3.09 -18.17 30.04
N GLN A 641 2.02 -18.41 30.82
CA GLN A 641 1.71 -19.73 31.44
C GLN A 641 0.52 -20.51 30.81
N GLN A 642 -0.01 -20.15 29.64
CA GLN A 642 -1.16 -20.86 29.06
C GLN A 642 -0.82 -22.14 28.26
N MET A 643 -1.33 -23.26 28.80
CA MET A 643 -1.64 -24.62 28.28
C MET A 643 -0.77 -25.31 27.20
N SER A 644 -0.20 -26.44 27.62
CA SER A 644 0.18 -27.66 26.85
C SER A 644 1.40 -27.67 25.92
N HIS A 645 2.04 -26.55 25.64
CA HIS A 645 3.38 -26.52 25.06
C HIS A 645 4.27 -25.53 25.82
N ALA A 646 5.59 -25.79 25.82
CA ALA A 646 6.68 -24.97 26.35
C ALA A 646 6.36 -23.51 26.71
N ALA A 647 6.75 -23.06 27.91
CA ALA A 647 6.68 -21.65 28.30
C ALA A 647 7.30 -20.75 27.22
N GLN A 648 6.47 -19.97 26.51
CA GLN A 648 6.96 -18.95 25.58
C GLN A 648 7.50 -17.78 26.42
N SER A 649 8.82 -17.56 26.35
CA SER A 649 9.48 -16.34 26.77
C SER A 649 9.72 -15.46 25.55
N LEU A 650 9.23 -14.22 25.59
CA LEU A 650 9.42 -13.22 24.55
C LEU A 650 10.32 -12.10 25.07
N ASP A 651 11.48 -11.92 24.45
CA ASP A 651 12.38 -10.82 24.77
C ASP A 651 11.98 -9.56 23.99
N VAL A 652 11.82 -8.46 24.71
CA VAL A 652 11.28 -7.22 24.19
C VAL A 652 12.20 -6.07 24.58
N ALA A 653 12.64 -5.28 23.60
CA ALA A 653 13.49 -4.11 23.84
C ALA A 653 12.68 -2.81 23.69
N ALA A 654 13.01 -1.81 24.51
CA ALA A 654 12.54 -0.43 24.41
C ALA A 654 13.68 0.49 23.93
N ASP A 655 13.35 1.70 23.47
CA ASP A 655 14.38 2.66 23.04
C ASP A 655 15.01 3.43 24.22
N THR A 656 14.30 3.55 25.35
CA THR A 656 14.78 4.25 26.55
C THR A 656 14.51 3.47 27.84
N GLN A 657 15.27 3.79 28.90
CA GLN A 657 15.08 3.20 30.23
C GLN A 657 13.73 3.61 30.85
N GLU A 658 13.30 4.85 30.59
CA GLU A 658 12.00 5.37 31.04
C GLU A 658 10.85 4.58 30.42
N GLU A 659 10.90 4.37 29.10
CA GLU A 659 9.89 3.60 28.37
C GLU A 659 9.82 2.15 28.85
N LEU A 660 10.98 1.47 29.01
CA LEU A 660 11.04 0.14 29.59
C LEU A 660 10.35 0.09 30.96
N SER A 661 10.69 1.04 31.83
CA SER A 661 10.17 1.07 33.20
C SER A 661 8.66 1.32 33.22
N GLU A 662 8.16 2.17 32.34
CA GLU A 662 6.73 2.47 32.20
C GLU A 662 5.95 1.26 31.66
N TRP A 663 6.46 0.59 30.61
CA TRP A 663 5.84 -0.63 30.07
C TRP A 663 5.77 -1.75 31.11
N VAL A 664 6.87 -2.04 31.80
CA VAL A 664 6.91 -3.08 32.83
C VAL A 664 5.94 -2.75 33.98
N ALA A 665 5.88 -1.48 34.41
CA ALA A 665 4.94 -1.05 35.44
C ALA A 665 3.48 -1.23 34.99
N LYS A 666 3.14 -0.82 33.77
CA LYS A 666 1.78 -0.94 33.22
C LYS A 666 1.35 -2.38 33.00
N ILE A 667 2.24 -3.25 32.51
CA ILE A 667 1.94 -4.68 32.36
C ILE A 667 1.67 -5.31 33.72
N ARG A 668 2.53 -5.05 34.72
CA ARG A 668 2.33 -5.57 36.10
C ARG A 668 1.04 -5.05 36.73
N GLU A 669 0.73 -3.78 36.53
CA GLU A 669 -0.52 -3.15 37.00
C GLU A 669 -1.75 -3.80 36.35
N ALA A 670 -1.68 -4.12 35.06
CA ALA A 670 -2.76 -4.79 34.32
C ALA A 670 -2.94 -6.24 34.80
N THR A 671 -1.85 -6.99 35.03
CA THR A 671 -1.90 -8.36 35.59
C THR A 671 -2.54 -8.41 36.98
N GLN A 672 -2.30 -7.39 37.82
CA GLN A 672 -2.86 -7.33 39.19
C GLN A 672 -4.33 -6.87 39.25
N ASN A 673 -4.81 -6.12 38.25
CA ASN A 673 -6.11 -5.44 38.28
C ASN A 673 -7.11 -5.92 37.20
N ALA A 674 -6.85 -7.06 36.54
CA ALA A 674 -7.63 -7.57 35.42
C ALA A 674 -9.15 -7.69 35.73
N ASP A 675 -9.51 -8.08 36.96
CA ASP A 675 -10.91 -8.25 37.39
C ASP A 675 -11.58 -6.96 37.91
N ALA A 676 -10.81 -5.98 38.39
CA ALA A 676 -11.35 -4.77 39.05
C ALA A 676 -11.61 -3.59 38.08
N ARG A 677 -10.83 -3.48 37.00
CA ARG A 677 -10.84 -2.30 36.11
C ARG A 677 -11.88 -2.32 34.99
N MET A 678 -12.50 -3.46 34.68
CA MET A 678 -13.61 -3.53 33.72
C MET A 678 -14.81 -2.64 34.14
N GLN A 679 -14.92 -2.31 35.43
CA GLN A 679 -15.94 -1.39 35.95
C GLN A 679 -15.52 0.10 35.93
N GLU A 680 -14.23 0.43 36.04
CA GLU A 680 -13.74 1.81 36.20
C GLU A 680 -13.58 2.60 34.89
N GLY A 681 -13.21 1.94 33.78
CA GLY A 681 -13.13 2.61 32.46
C GLY A 681 -14.46 3.24 32.03
N LYS A 682 -15.57 2.60 32.41
CA LYS A 682 -16.94 3.11 32.20
C LYS A 682 -17.31 4.29 33.12
N ILE A 683 -16.59 4.50 34.21
CA ILE A 683 -16.85 5.57 35.18
C ILE A 683 -16.10 6.87 34.79
N MET A 684 -14.88 6.77 34.23
CA MET A 684 -14.15 7.95 33.73
C MET A 684 -14.81 8.56 32.48
N GLU A 685 -15.33 7.74 31.57
CA GLU A 685 -16.01 8.20 30.33
C GLU A 685 -17.29 9.00 30.63
N ARG A 686 -17.96 8.68 31.74
CA ARG A 686 -19.21 9.32 32.20
C ARG A 686 -19.03 10.71 32.82
N ARG A 687 -17.78 11.18 33.02
CA ARG A 687 -17.47 12.47 33.68
C ARG A 687 -16.98 13.56 32.73
N LYS A 688 -17.09 13.42 31.41
CA LYS A 688 -16.77 14.50 30.47
C LYS A 688 -17.80 15.63 30.57
N LYS A 689 -17.41 16.73 31.24
CA LYS A 689 -18.17 17.98 31.28
C LYS A 689 -17.96 18.74 29.96
N ILE A 690 -18.99 19.47 29.50
CA ILE A 690 -18.94 20.31 28.29
C ILE A 690 -18.99 21.79 28.69
N ALA A 691 -18.13 22.62 28.10
CA ALA A 691 -18.17 24.07 28.29
C ALA A 691 -19.39 24.68 27.57
N LEU A 692 -20.11 25.57 28.27
CA LEU A 692 -21.30 26.24 27.73
C LEU A 692 -20.97 27.00 26.44
N GLU A 693 -19.85 27.71 26.44
CA GLU A 693 -19.37 28.56 25.34
C GLU A 693 -19.12 27.77 24.05
N LEU A 694 -18.72 26.50 24.17
CA LEU A 694 -18.54 25.58 23.04
C LEU A 694 -19.88 24.97 22.61
N SER A 695 -20.72 24.56 23.56
CA SER A 695 -22.08 24.04 23.33
C SER A 695 -22.98 25.05 22.60
N GLU A 696 -22.82 26.35 22.85
CA GLU A 696 -23.54 27.43 22.17
C GLU A 696 -23.23 27.52 20.67
N LEU A 697 -22.02 27.12 20.24
CA LEU A 697 -21.64 27.13 18.83
C LEU A 697 -22.31 26.01 18.02
N VAL A 698 -22.92 25.03 18.69
CA VAL A 698 -23.61 23.91 18.04
C VAL A 698 -25.05 24.30 17.72
N VAL A 699 -25.30 24.66 16.46
CA VAL A 699 -26.61 25.13 15.97
C VAL A 699 -27.43 24.00 15.35
N TYR A 700 -26.94 23.42 14.24
CA TYR A 700 -27.59 22.34 13.52
C TYR A 700 -27.09 21.00 14.00
N CYS A 701 -25.95 20.49 13.48
CA CYS A 701 -25.36 19.17 13.68
C CYS A 701 -25.17 18.74 15.16
N ARG A 702 -26.26 18.52 15.90
CA ARG A 702 -26.31 18.16 17.33
C ARG A 702 -26.20 16.64 17.45
N PRO A 703 -25.08 16.08 17.96
CA PRO A 703 -24.95 14.65 18.14
C PRO A 703 -25.89 14.17 19.24
N VAL A 704 -26.76 13.21 18.91
CA VAL A 704 -27.65 12.51 19.85
C VAL A 704 -27.50 11.00 19.67
N PRO A 705 -27.84 10.18 20.69
CA PRO A 705 -27.97 8.75 20.51
C PRO A 705 -29.01 8.43 19.43
N PHE A 706 -28.67 7.49 18.54
CA PHE A 706 -29.60 7.03 17.51
C PHE A 706 -30.79 6.30 18.15
N ASP A 707 -31.99 6.68 17.72
CA ASP A 707 -33.26 6.15 18.22
C ASP A 707 -34.16 5.83 17.02
N GLU A 708 -34.34 4.52 16.77
CA GLU A 708 -35.09 4.00 15.63
C GLU A 708 -36.60 4.31 15.73
N ASP A 709 -37.12 4.44 16.95
CA ASP A 709 -38.55 4.66 17.21
C ASP A 709 -38.99 6.10 16.90
N LYS A 710 -38.05 7.06 16.86
CA LYS A 710 -38.33 8.45 16.50
C LYS A 710 -38.53 8.64 15.00
N ILE A 711 -38.02 7.73 14.17
CA ILE A 711 -37.98 7.89 12.71
C ILE A 711 -39.40 7.96 12.14
N GLY A 712 -39.71 9.07 11.46
CA GLY A 712 -41.02 9.31 10.85
C GLY A 712 -42.08 9.84 11.83
N THR A 713 -41.68 10.26 13.02
CA THR A 713 -42.56 10.86 14.03
C THR A 713 -42.23 12.33 14.25
N ASP A 714 -43.13 13.08 14.88
CA ASP A 714 -42.90 14.50 15.24
C ASP A 714 -41.76 14.70 16.25
N LYS A 715 -41.30 13.63 16.90
CA LYS A 715 -40.15 13.65 17.81
C LYS A 715 -38.80 13.74 17.07
N ALA A 716 -38.77 13.50 15.76
CA ALA A 716 -37.56 13.61 14.95
C ALA A 716 -37.22 15.09 14.71
N CYS A 717 -36.14 15.57 15.34
CA CYS A 717 -35.65 16.92 15.13
C CYS A 717 -34.61 16.96 14.01
N TYR A 718 -34.83 17.79 12.99
CA TYR A 718 -33.94 17.94 11.82
C TYR A 718 -32.53 18.45 12.18
N ARG A 719 -32.37 19.10 13.34
CA ARG A 719 -31.06 19.55 13.85
C ARG A 719 -30.28 18.38 14.44
N ASP A 720 -30.95 17.37 14.96
CA ASP A 720 -30.27 16.24 15.59
C ASP A 720 -29.65 15.31 14.54
N MET A 721 -28.48 14.78 14.85
CA MET A 721 -27.78 13.82 14.02
C MET A 721 -27.12 12.70 14.84
N SER A 722 -26.84 11.57 14.20
CA SER A 722 -26.18 10.42 14.82
C SER A 722 -24.92 10.04 14.04
N SER A 723 -23.92 9.52 14.75
CA SER A 723 -22.71 8.96 14.15
C SER A 723 -22.64 7.45 14.39
N PHE A 724 -22.15 6.72 13.40
CA PHE A 724 -22.12 5.25 13.38
C PHE A 724 -20.74 4.78 12.91
N PRO A 725 -20.06 3.91 13.67
CA PRO A 725 -18.99 3.09 13.12
C PRO A 725 -19.54 2.26 11.94
N GLU A 726 -18.70 1.94 10.95
CA GLU A 726 -19.09 1.14 9.78
C GLU A 726 -19.84 -0.14 10.17
N THR A 727 -19.35 -0.86 11.20
CA THR A 727 -19.92 -2.13 11.70
C THR A 727 -21.34 -1.98 12.24
N LYS A 728 -21.67 -0.80 12.79
CA LYS A 728 -23.02 -0.47 13.26
C LYS A 728 -23.88 0.00 12.11
N ALA A 729 -23.33 0.78 11.18
CA ALA A 729 -24.04 1.28 10.01
C ALA A 729 -24.53 0.14 9.11
N GLU A 730 -23.72 -0.90 8.90
CA GLU A 730 -24.07 -2.11 8.12
C GLU A 730 -25.31 -2.84 8.68
N LYS A 731 -25.57 -2.75 9.99
CA LYS A 731 -26.78 -3.31 10.62
C LYS A 731 -28.06 -2.55 10.26
N TYR A 732 -27.94 -1.33 9.75
CA TYR A 732 -29.06 -0.51 9.27
C TYR A 732 -29.09 -0.44 7.73
N ALA A 733 -27.93 -0.41 7.08
CA ALA A 733 -27.76 -0.38 5.62
C ALA A 733 -27.81 -1.79 5.01
N ASN A 734 -28.94 -2.49 5.20
CA ASN A 734 -29.17 -3.82 4.63
C ASN A 734 -30.64 -4.00 4.23
N ARG A 735 -30.95 -5.15 3.62
CA ARG A 735 -32.29 -5.50 3.10
C ARG A 735 -33.43 -5.34 4.12
N SER A 736 -33.17 -5.51 5.42
CA SER A 736 -34.22 -5.46 6.44
C SER A 736 -34.52 -4.06 6.96
N LYS A 737 -33.50 -3.20 7.06
CA LYS A 737 -33.59 -1.88 7.70
C LYS A 737 -33.28 -0.70 6.78
N GLY A 738 -32.79 -0.96 5.57
CA GLY A 738 -32.33 0.06 4.61
C GLY A 738 -33.38 1.12 4.31
N LYS A 739 -34.62 0.70 4.07
CA LYS A 739 -35.74 1.61 3.85
C LYS A 739 -36.02 2.53 5.04
N LYS A 740 -35.93 1.99 6.27
CA LYS A 740 -36.13 2.77 7.51
C LYS A 740 -34.97 3.74 7.74
N PHE A 741 -33.75 3.32 7.43
CA PHE A 741 -32.57 4.19 7.51
C PHE A 741 -32.61 5.32 6.47
N LEU A 742 -33.10 5.04 5.25
CA LEU A 742 -33.38 6.06 4.25
C LEU A 742 -34.44 7.06 4.72
N GLN A 743 -35.51 6.61 5.39
CA GLN A 743 -36.50 7.51 5.99
C GLN A 743 -35.88 8.45 7.03
N TYR A 744 -34.98 7.95 7.88
CA TYR A 744 -34.22 8.78 8.83
C TYR A 744 -33.37 9.83 8.08
N ASN A 745 -32.63 9.40 7.06
CA ASN A 745 -31.70 10.25 6.33
C ASN A 745 -32.39 11.33 5.47
N ARG A 746 -33.66 11.20 5.11
CA ARG A 746 -34.39 12.28 4.42
C ARG A 746 -34.53 13.54 5.29
N ARG A 747 -34.60 13.37 6.62
CA ARG A 747 -34.86 14.48 7.56
C ARG A 747 -33.66 14.84 8.43
N GLN A 748 -32.80 13.88 8.76
CA GLN A 748 -31.67 14.05 9.67
C GLN A 748 -30.35 13.63 9.02
N LEU A 749 -29.23 14.14 9.54
CA LEU A 749 -27.91 13.71 9.07
C LEU A 749 -27.48 12.42 9.78
N SER A 750 -26.85 11.51 9.04
CA SER A 750 -26.02 10.43 9.59
C SER A 750 -24.57 10.64 9.17
N ARG A 751 -23.65 10.40 10.11
CA ARG A 751 -22.22 10.30 9.84
C ARG A 751 -21.75 8.87 10.02
N ILE A 752 -21.16 8.29 8.98
CA ILE A 752 -20.54 6.97 9.03
C ILE A 752 -19.03 7.17 9.05
N TYR A 753 -18.30 6.37 9.82
CA TYR A 753 -16.85 6.44 9.88
C TYR A 753 -16.21 5.05 10.01
N PRO A 754 -14.94 4.89 9.59
CA PRO A 754 -14.25 3.60 9.63
C PRO A 754 -14.20 3.03 11.05
N LYS A 755 -14.21 1.70 11.18
CA LYS A 755 -13.99 1.06 12.49
C LYS A 755 -12.55 1.26 12.98
N GLY A 756 -12.36 1.30 14.30
CA GLY A 756 -11.05 1.58 14.91
C GLY A 756 -9.96 0.56 14.58
N GLN A 757 -10.33 -0.68 14.26
CA GLN A 757 -9.37 -1.74 13.88
C GLN A 757 -8.73 -1.51 12.50
N ARG A 758 -9.16 -0.50 11.73
CA ARG A 758 -8.55 -0.11 10.45
C ARG A 758 -7.33 0.79 10.67
N LEU A 759 -6.34 0.27 11.38
CA LEU A 759 -5.11 1.00 11.66
C LEU A 759 -4.33 1.38 10.40
N ASP A 760 -4.52 0.64 9.31
CA ASP A 760 -3.88 0.89 8.02
C ASP A 760 -4.54 2.06 7.27
N SER A 761 -5.53 2.70 7.89
CA SER A 761 -6.37 3.72 7.28
C SER A 761 -7.13 3.22 6.05
N SER A 762 -7.35 1.91 5.90
CA SER A 762 -8.22 1.38 4.85
C SER A 762 -9.64 1.93 4.97
N ASN A 763 -10.37 2.01 3.85
CA ASN A 763 -11.76 2.44 3.82
C ASN A 763 -12.74 1.27 3.71
N TYR A 764 -13.98 1.50 4.15
CA TYR A 764 -15.13 0.64 3.88
C TYR A 764 -15.81 1.05 2.57
N ASP A 765 -16.68 0.18 2.02
CA ASP A 765 -17.43 0.50 0.82
C ASP A 765 -18.52 1.56 1.12
N PRO A 766 -18.49 2.74 0.47
CA PRO A 766 -19.45 3.80 0.73
C PRO A 766 -20.82 3.56 0.08
N LEU A 767 -20.92 2.67 -0.92
CA LEU A 767 -22.15 2.51 -1.72
C LEU A 767 -23.38 2.08 -0.89
N PRO A 768 -23.29 1.09 0.04
CA PRO A 768 -24.42 0.71 0.88
C PRO A 768 -24.94 1.85 1.77
N MET A 769 -24.03 2.75 2.18
CA MET A 769 -24.36 3.89 3.02
C MET A 769 -25.05 4.99 2.20
N TRP A 770 -24.50 5.32 1.02
CA TRP A 770 -25.07 6.33 0.13
C TRP A 770 -26.44 5.94 -0.40
N ILE A 771 -26.67 4.69 -0.80
CA ILE A 771 -27.99 4.26 -1.32
C ILE A 771 -29.08 4.28 -0.25
N CYS A 772 -28.70 4.19 1.03
CA CYS A 772 -29.59 4.42 2.17
C CYS A 772 -29.68 5.91 2.58
N GLY A 773 -29.19 6.82 1.75
CA GLY A 773 -29.29 8.28 1.94
C GLY A 773 -28.30 8.89 2.93
N SER A 774 -27.35 8.12 3.47
CA SER A 774 -26.38 8.67 4.42
C SER A 774 -25.51 9.75 3.76
N GLN A 775 -25.40 10.90 4.42
CA GLN A 775 -24.82 12.10 3.83
C GLN A 775 -23.33 12.22 4.13
N LEU A 776 -22.93 11.96 5.38
CA LEU A 776 -21.57 12.18 5.87
C LEU A 776 -20.82 10.85 5.97
N VAL A 777 -20.61 10.20 4.82
CA VAL A 777 -19.85 8.95 4.73
C VAL A 777 -18.36 9.28 4.77
N ALA A 778 -17.79 9.33 5.98
CA ALA A 778 -16.43 9.76 6.22
C ALA A 778 -15.42 8.66 5.86
N LEU A 779 -14.42 9.03 5.06
CA LEU A 779 -13.36 8.15 4.58
C LEU A 779 -11.98 8.73 4.93
N ASN A 780 -10.96 7.87 5.03
CA ASN A 780 -9.56 8.25 5.16
C ASN A 780 -9.02 8.73 3.79
N PHE A 781 -8.92 10.05 3.60
CA PHE A 781 -8.58 10.69 2.32
C PHE A 781 -7.14 10.45 1.86
N GLN A 782 -6.25 10.12 2.79
CA GLN A 782 -4.85 9.77 2.52
C GLN A 782 -4.70 8.39 1.86
N THR A 783 -5.74 7.55 1.88
CA THR A 783 -5.66 6.17 1.40
C THR A 783 -6.15 6.05 -0.06
N PRO A 784 -5.29 5.66 -1.02
CA PRO A 784 -5.64 5.59 -2.44
C PRO A 784 -6.34 4.27 -2.81
N ASP A 785 -7.43 3.95 -2.13
CA ASP A 785 -8.20 2.72 -2.34
C ASP A 785 -9.48 2.93 -3.19
N LYS A 786 -10.16 1.83 -3.54
CA LYS A 786 -11.40 1.85 -4.35
C LYS A 786 -12.48 2.77 -3.74
N PRO A 787 -12.77 2.72 -2.43
CA PRO A 787 -13.70 3.66 -1.79
C PRO A 787 -13.38 5.13 -2.06
N MET A 788 -12.11 5.54 -1.93
CA MET A 788 -11.71 6.92 -2.19
C MET A 788 -11.87 7.32 -3.65
N GLN A 789 -11.61 6.38 -4.57
CA GLN A 789 -11.80 6.58 -6.00
C GLN A 789 -13.30 6.72 -6.36
N LEU A 790 -14.18 5.95 -5.72
CA LEU A 790 -15.63 6.11 -5.84
C LEU A 790 -16.12 7.45 -5.27
N ASN A 791 -15.57 7.88 -4.13
CA ASN A 791 -15.88 9.17 -3.52
C ASN A 791 -15.51 10.33 -4.46
N GLN A 792 -14.29 10.34 -5.00
CA GLN A 792 -13.89 11.34 -5.98
C GLN A 792 -14.71 11.28 -7.28
N ALA A 793 -15.19 10.09 -7.67
CA ALA A 793 -16.06 9.95 -8.83
C ALA A 793 -17.47 10.51 -8.59
N LEU A 794 -18.07 10.26 -7.42
CA LEU A 794 -19.37 10.82 -7.05
C LEU A 794 -19.30 12.35 -7.01
N PHE A 795 -18.30 12.90 -6.32
CA PHE A 795 -18.15 14.34 -6.15
C PHE A 795 -17.54 15.06 -7.35
N MET A 796 -17.25 14.38 -8.46
CA MET A 796 -17.03 15.08 -9.72
C MET A 796 -18.32 15.77 -10.19
N LEU A 797 -19.49 15.17 -9.86
CA LEU A 797 -20.79 15.78 -10.08
C LEU A 797 -20.89 17.09 -9.29
N GLY A 798 -21.42 18.14 -9.92
CA GLY A 798 -21.49 19.45 -9.29
C GLY A 798 -20.13 20.10 -9.11
N GLY A 799 -19.16 19.77 -9.97
CA GLY A 799 -17.87 20.46 -10.09
C GLY A 799 -17.00 20.42 -8.83
N ARG A 800 -16.95 19.29 -8.12
CA ARG A 800 -16.19 19.14 -6.87
C ARG A 800 -16.58 20.14 -5.78
N SER A 801 -17.81 20.63 -5.83
CA SER A 801 -18.41 21.45 -4.76
C SER A 801 -18.48 20.73 -3.42
N GLY A 802 -18.45 19.39 -3.44
CA GLY A 802 -18.57 18.52 -2.27
C GLY A 802 -20.01 18.26 -1.83
N TYR A 803 -20.99 18.74 -2.59
CA TYR A 803 -22.42 18.51 -2.40
C TYR A 803 -23.02 17.94 -3.68
N VAL A 804 -23.67 16.78 -3.60
CA VAL A 804 -24.38 16.16 -4.72
C VAL A 804 -25.80 15.86 -4.27
N LEU A 805 -26.78 16.44 -4.96
CA LEU A 805 -28.20 16.21 -4.65
C LEU A 805 -28.54 14.73 -4.87
N GLN A 806 -29.20 14.12 -3.89
CA GLN A 806 -29.64 12.73 -4.00
C GLN A 806 -30.73 12.60 -5.09
N PRO A 807 -30.69 11.53 -5.93
CA PRO A 807 -31.69 11.27 -6.95
C PRO A 807 -33.13 11.35 -6.46
N ASN A 808 -34.04 11.78 -7.33
CA ASN A 808 -35.47 11.91 -7.02
C ASN A 808 -36.07 10.60 -6.47
N ILE A 809 -35.65 9.44 -7.00
CA ILE A 809 -36.13 8.13 -6.54
C ILE A 809 -35.84 7.86 -5.06
N MET A 810 -34.73 8.38 -4.51
CA MET A 810 -34.38 8.19 -3.10
C MET A 810 -35.30 8.97 -2.15
N ARG A 811 -36.04 9.95 -2.66
CA ARG A 811 -37.05 10.71 -1.92
C ARG A 811 -38.44 10.07 -1.97
N ASP A 812 -38.65 9.08 -2.85
CA ASP A 812 -39.92 8.36 -2.97
C ASP A 812 -40.15 7.39 -1.79
N GLU A 813 -41.32 7.44 -1.15
CA GLU A 813 -41.64 6.59 0.00
C GLU A 813 -41.71 5.09 -0.30
N THR A 814 -41.92 4.74 -1.57
CA THR A 814 -42.01 3.35 -2.01
C THR A 814 -40.65 2.76 -2.39
N PHE A 815 -39.63 3.59 -2.63
CA PHE A 815 -38.28 3.13 -2.94
C PHE A 815 -37.67 2.32 -1.80
N ASP A 816 -37.06 1.19 -2.17
CA ASP A 816 -36.25 0.34 -1.32
C ASP A 816 -34.88 0.13 -1.99
N PRO A 817 -33.79 0.60 -1.35
CA PRO A 817 -32.42 0.44 -1.86
C PRO A 817 -32.03 -0.97 -2.32
N PHE A 818 -32.65 -2.00 -1.73
CA PHE A 818 -32.27 -3.39 -1.95
C PHE A 818 -33.32 -4.22 -2.72
N ASP A 819 -34.40 -3.59 -3.19
CA ASP A 819 -35.39 -4.22 -4.07
C ASP A 819 -35.48 -3.47 -5.41
N LYS A 820 -34.99 -4.11 -6.47
CA LYS A 820 -35.03 -3.57 -7.83
C LYS A 820 -36.46 -3.27 -8.32
N ASN A 821 -37.47 -3.95 -7.78
CA ASN A 821 -38.86 -3.72 -8.18
C ASN A 821 -39.43 -2.40 -7.64
N SER A 822 -38.72 -1.75 -6.71
CA SER A 822 -39.10 -0.45 -6.16
C SER A 822 -38.76 0.74 -7.06
N LEU A 823 -37.99 0.52 -8.15
CA LEU A 823 -37.52 1.53 -9.12
C LEU A 823 -38.63 1.98 -10.11
N LYS A 824 -39.76 2.46 -9.59
CA LYS A 824 -40.96 2.73 -10.43
C LYS A 824 -40.80 3.89 -11.41
N ILE A 825 -39.99 4.90 -11.06
CA ILE A 825 -39.80 6.13 -11.85
C ILE A 825 -38.43 6.19 -12.56
N VAL A 826 -37.64 5.12 -12.47
CA VAL A 826 -36.32 5.04 -13.07
C VAL A 826 -36.38 4.09 -14.26
N GLU A 827 -35.86 4.54 -15.40
CA GLU A 827 -35.77 3.70 -16.59
C GLU A 827 -34.45 2.93 -16.59
N PRO A 828 -34.48 1.59 -16.69
CA PRO A 828 -33.26 0.79 -16.80
C PRO A 828 -32.58 1.02 -18.14
N ILE A 829 -31.26 0.94 -18.14
CA ILE A 829 -30.43 1.08 -19.34
C ILE A 829 -29.54 -0.14 -19.52
N THR A 830 -29.11 -0.36 -20.76
CA THR A 830 -28.05 -1.31 -21.08
C THR A 830 -26.87 -0.53 -21.64
N VAL A 831 -25.71 -0.65 -21.00
CA VAL A 831 -24.43 -0.09 -21.47
C VAL A 831 -23.69 -1.17 -22.23
N GLN A 832 -23.36 -0.89 -23.49
CA GLN A 832 -22.62 -1.79 -24.36
C GLN A 832 -21.29 -1.17 -24.74
N LEU A 833 -20.21 -1.89 -24.43
CA LEU A 833 -18.89 -1.60 -24.98
C LEU A 833 -18.69 -2.56 -26.16
N GLN A 834 -18.82 -2.06 -27.38
CA GLN A 834 -18.90 -2.89 -28.58
C GLN A 834 -18.03 -2.39 -29.73
N ALA A 835 -17.69 -3.29 -30.66
CA ALA A 835 -17.10 -2.96 -31.95
C ALA A 835 -18.18 -2.67 -32.99
N SER A 836 -18.27 -1.42 -33.48
CA SER A 836 -19.13 -1.08 -34.60
C SER A 836 -18.51 -1.54 -35.92
N GLY A 837 -18.75 -2.80 -36.32
CA GLY A 837 -18.46 -3.29 -37.68
C GLY A 837 -17.76 -4.64 -37.78
N ARG A 838 -17.90 -5.28 -38.95
CA ARG A 838 -17.31 -6.60 -39.29
C ARG A 838 -15.78 -6.50 -39.39
N GLY A 839 -15.08 -6.61 -38.26
CA GLY A 839 -13.61 -6.68 -38.23
C GLY A 839 -12.97 -6.08 -36.98
N GLN A 840 -13.27 -6.65 -35.81
CA GLN A 840 -12.45 -6.66 -34.57
C GLN A 840 -11.71 -5.38 -34.10
N GLN A 841 -12.26 -4.81 -33.01
CA GLN A 841 -11.65 -4.14 -31.82
C GLN A 841 -11.60 -2.62 -31.77
N ILE A 842 -11.92 -2.07 -30.57
CA ILE A 842 -11.86 -0.63 -30.27
C ILE A 842 -11.22 -0.31 -28.91
N LEU A 843 -11.05 -1.26 -27.98
CA LEU A 843 -10.30 -0.98 -26.75
C LEU A 843 -8.81 -0.92 -27.09
N GLY A 844 -8.27 0.30 -27.10
CA GLY A 844 -6.83 0.56 -27.15
C GLY A 844 -6.44 1.47 -25.99
N ALA A 845 -5.17 1.50 -25.63
CA ALA A 845 -4.65 2.48 -24.69
C ALA A 845 -3.49 3.26 -25.29
N ARG A 846 -3.17 4.39 -24.68
CA ARG A 846 -1.95 5.15 -24.91
C ARG A 846 -1.28 5.43 -23.59
N HIS A 847 0.07 5.39 -23.58
CA HIS A 847 0.90 5.89 -22.48
C HIS A 847 0.55 5.31 -21.09
N LEU A 848 0.31 4.00 -21.01
CA LEU A 848 0.10 3.37 -19.70
C LEU A 848 1.37 3.52 -18.84
N PRO A 849 1.22 3.81 -17.53
CA PRO A 849 2.37 3.96 -16.65
C PRO A 849 3.12 2.63 -16.55
N LYS A 850 4.43 2.70 -16.24
CA LYS A 850 5.24 1.50 -15.96
C LYS A 850 5.40 1.32 -14.46
N ASN A 851 5.24 0.10 -13.97
CA ASN A 851 5.67 -0.27 -12.62
C ASN A 851 7.06 -0.90 -12.69
N GLY A 852 8.09 -0.13 -12.33
CA GLY A 852 9.47 -0.64 -12.32
C GLY A 852 10.14 -0.66 -13.70
N ARG A 853 11.01 -1.65 -13.93
CA ARG A 853 11.94 -1.66 -15.08
C ARG A 853 11.44 -2.44 -16.31
N SER A 854 10.49 -3.36 -16.14
CA SER A 854 9.96 -4.19 -17.23
C SER A 854 8.93 -3.44 -18.09
N ILE A 855 8.71 -3.95 -19.30
CA ILE A 855 7.55 -3.53 -20.09
C ILE A 855 6.32 -4.23 -19.49
N VAL A 856 5.23 -3.49 -19.38
CA VAL A 856 4.00 -3.98 -18.77
C VAL A 856 3.25 -4.90 -19.74
N CYS A 857 2.55 -5.89 -19.19
CA CYS A 857 1.61 -6.76 -19.93
C CYS A 857 0.18 -6.41 -19.54
N PRO A 858 -0.47 -5.41 -20.16
CA PRO A 858 -1.67 -4.82 -19.58
C PRO A 858 -2.95 -5.55 -19.94
N PHE A 859 -3.92 -5.50 -19.03
CA PHE A 859 -5.32 -5.82 -19.27
C PHE A 859 -6.23 -4.82 -18.56
N VAL A 860 -7.47 -4.68 -19.03
CA VAL A 860 -8.45 -3.74 -18.50
C VAL A 860 -9.60 -4.50 -17.85
N GLU A 861 -9.89 -4.19 -16.59
CA GLU A 861 -11.11 -4.57 -15.90
C GLU A 861 -12.12 -3.42 -15.99
N VAL A 862 -13.35 -3.75 -16.39
CA VAL A 862 -14.49 -2.83 -16.42
C VAL A 862 -15.55 -3.33 -15.45
N GLU A 863 -15.92 -2.49 -14.49
CA GLU A 863 -16.86 -2.80 -13.42
C GLU A 863 -18.00 -1.77 -13.39
N VAL A 864 -19.23 -2.24 -13.22
CA VAL A 864 -20.35 -1.43 -12.75
C VAL A 864 -20.43 -1.54 -11.23
N CYS A 865 -20.34 -0.39 -10.56
CA CYS A 865 -20.51 -0.27 -9.11
C CYS A 865 -21.81 0.51 -8.82
N GLY A 866 -22.68 0.03 -7.94
CA GLY A 866 -23.91 0.72 -7.57
C GLY A 866 -24.69 -0.08 -6.54
N SER A 867 -25.99 -0.23 -6.76
CA SER A 867 -26.82 -1.18 -6.02
C SER A 867 -26.34 -2.62 -6.20
N GLU A 868 -26.56 -3.49 -5.20
CA GLU A 868 -26.14 -4.90 -5.24
C GLU A 868 -26.61 -5.64 -6.51
N TYR A 869 -27.83 -5.33 -6.98
CA TYR A 869 -28.44 -5.93 -8.17
C TYR A 869 -27.90 -5.40 -9.52
N ASP A 870 -27.09 -4.34 -9.53
CA ASP A 870 -26.46 -3.77 -10.74
C ASP A 870 -24.96 -4.10 -10.84
N ASN A 871 -24.35 -4.55 -9.73
CA ASN A 871 -22.91 -4.81 -9.67
C ASN A 871 -22.49 -5.94 -10.60
N SER A 872 -21.54 -5.65 -11.49
CA SER A 872 -21.03 -6.61 -12.48
C SER A 872 -19.62 -6.23 -12.94
N LYS A 873 -18.82 -7.22 -13.37
CA LYS A 873 -17.43 -7.01 -13.83
C LYS A 873 -17.13 -7.84 -15.06
N ASN A 874 -16.35 -7.28 -15.97
CA ASN A 874 -15.74 -7.96 -17.10
C ASN A 874 -14.27 -7.54 -17.23
N LYS A 875 -13.43 -8.37 -17.87
CA LYS A 875 -12.03 -8.05 -18.12
C LYS A 875 -11.62 -8.43 -19.54
N THR A 876 -10.65 -7.71 -20.09
CA THR A 876 -10.02 -8.05 -21.37
C THR A 876 -8.99 -9.17 -21.18
N ASP A 877 -8.53 -9.73 -22.29
CA ASP A 877 -7.30 -10.53 -22.31
C ASP A 877 -6.07 -9.65 -22.02
N VAL A 878 -4.93 -10.31 -21.79
CA VAL A 878 -3.65 -9.64 -21.53
C VAL A 878 -2.91 -9.39 -22.85
N VAL A 879 -2.39 -8.18 -23.03
CA VAL A 879 -1.48 -7.84 -24.12
C VAL A 879 -0.05 -8.01 -23.62
N ALA A 880 0.77 -8.78 -24.32
CA ALA A 880 2.17 -8.99 -23.92
C ALA A 880 3.05 -7.78 -24.28
N ASP A 881 3.91 -7.37 -23.36
CA ASP A 881 5.03 -6.43 -23.56
C ASP A 881 4.67 -5.14 -24.32
N ASN A 882 3.50 -4.55 -24.03
CA ASN A 882 3.10 -3.28 -24.63
C ASN A 882 2.24 -2.42 -23.69
N GLY A 883 2.86 -1.44 -23.03
CA GLY A 883 2.15 -0.37 -22.32
C GLY A 883 2.00 0.94 -23.11
N PHE A 884 2.68 1.07 -24.25
CA PHE A 884 2.73 2.35 -24.96
C PHE A 884 1.49 2.57 -25.82
N ASN A 885 1.06 1.53 -26.54
CA ASN A 885 -0.09 1.57 -27.45
C ASN A 885 -0.79 0.20 -27.60
N PRO A 886 -1.15 -0.50 -26.49
CA PRO A 886 -1.81 -1.80 -26.58
C PRO A 886 -3.19 -1.70 -27.24
N VAL A 887 -3.59 -2.77 -27.92
CA VAL A 887 -4.91 -2.95 -28.53
C VAL A 887 -5.42 -4.33 -28.13
N TRP A 888 -6.67 -4.43 -27.68
CA TRP A 888 -7.26 -5.66 -27.13
C TRP A 888 -8.29 -6.29 -28.06
N LEU A 889 -8.10 -7.59 -28.37
CA LEU A 889 -8.97 -8.48 -29.18
C LEU A 889 -10.26 -8.85 -28.44
N PHE A 890 -11.11 -7.87 -28.10
CA PHE A 890 -12.20 -8.12 -27.16
C PHE A 890 -13.56 -8.46 -27.81
N LYS A 891 -14.33 -9.27 -27.09
CA LYS A 891 -15.75 -9.56 -27.30
C LYS A 891 -16.58 -8.54 -26.51
N GLN A 892 -17.70 -8.07 -27.07
CA GLN A 892 -18.61 -7.09 -26.49
C GLN A 892 -18.83 -7.27 -24.97
N PHE A 893 -18.71 -6.18 -24.20
CA PHE A 893 -19.17 -6.15 -22.81
C PHE A 893 -20.56 -5.51 -22.77
N VAL A 894 -21.49 -6.18 -22.08
CA VAL A 894 -22.86 -5.74 -21.92
C VAL A 894 -23.15 -5.66 -20.43
N PHE A 895 -23.66 -4.53 -19.98
CA PHE A 895 -24.01 -4.28 -18.59
C PHE A 895 -25.45 -3.77 -18.51
N ASP A 896 -26.33 -4.54 -17.87
CA ASP A 896 -27.71 -4.13 -17.60
C ASP A 896 -27.77 -3.41 -16.25
N ILE A 897 -28.22 -2.16 -16.26
CA ILE A 897 -28.23 -1.27 -15.09
C ILE A 897 -29.67 -0.86 -14.81
N ASN A 898 -30.21 -1.33 -13.69
CA ASN A 898 -31.58 -1.05 -13.26
C ASN A 898 -31.70 0.37 -12.68
N ASN A 899 -30.70 0.82 -11.92
CA ASN A 899 -30.69 2.16 -11.32
C ASN A 899 -29.53 3.04 -11.84
N PRO A 900 -29.61 3.58 -13.07
CA PRO A 900 -28.55 4.43 -13.64
C PRO A 900 -28.32 5.75 -12.87
N GLU A 901 -29.28 6.19 -12.05
CA GLU A 901 -29.13 7.37 -11.19
C GLU A 901 -28.17 7.13 -10.01
N PHE A 902 -27.88 5.86 -9.68
CA PHE A 902 -26.90 5.46 -8.67
C PHE A 902 -26.03 4.29 -9.17
N ALA A 903 -25.30 4.53 -10.24
CA ALA A 903 -24.34 3.58 -10.78
C ALA A 903 -23.08 4.31 -11.28
N PHE A 904 -21.95 3.61 -11.23
CA PHE A 904 -20.65 4.07 -11.69
C PHE A 904 -20.06 3.05 -12.65
N LEU A 905 -19.48 3.54 -13.75
CA LEU A 905 -18.67 2.73 -14.65
C LEU A 905 -17.20 2.97 -14.33
N ARG A 906 -16.50 1.90 -13.94
CA ARG A 906 -15.13 1.92 -13.46
C ARG A 906 -14.23 1.12 -14.39
N PHE A 907 -13.17 1.76 -14.86
CA PHE A 907 -12.09 1.15 -15.64
C PHE A 907 -10.86 1.05 -14.76
N VAL A 908 -10.26 -0.13 -14.67
CA VAL A 908 -9.00 -0.35 -13.97
C VAL A 908 -8.05 -1.07 -14.91
N VAL A 909 -6.88 -0.47 -15.12
CA VAL A 909 -5.81 -1.07 -15.90
C VAL A 909 -4.86 -1.76 -14.93
N TYR A 910 -4.63 -3.05 -15.17
CA TYR A 910 -3.66 -3.86 -14.46
C TYR A 910 -2.55 -4.29 -15.43
N GLU A 911 -1.38 -4.61 -14.91
CA GLU A 911 -0.43 -5.49 -15.59
C GLU A 911 -0.53 -6.89 -14.99
N GLU A 912 -0.40 -7.91 -15.82
CA GLU A 912 -0.08 -9.25 -15.34
C GLU A 912 1.44 -9.37 -15.27
N ASP A 913 1.97 -9.58 -14.06
CA ASP A 913 3.40 -9.77 -13.90
C ASP A 913 3.84 -11.19 -14.27
N MET A 914 5.14 -11.46 -14.10
CA MET A 914 5.73 -12.76 -14.43
C MET A 914 5.23 -13.91 -13.54
N PHE A 915 4.47 -13.62 -12.48
CA PHE A 915 3.85 -14.59 -11.57
C PHE A 915 2.34 -14.74 -11.80
N SER A 916 1.82 -14.12 -12.86
CA SER A 916 0.39 -14.03 -13.15
C SER A 916 -0.41 -13.27 -12.09
N ASP A 917 0.25 -12.43 -11.28
CA ASP A 917 -0.40 -11.63 -10.26
C ASP A 917 -0.79 -10.26 -10.85
N PRO A 918 -2.09 -9.85 -10.76
CA PRO A 918 -2.53 -8.59 -11.34
C PRO A 918 -2.14 -7.36 -10.52
N ASN A 919 -1.39 -6.46 -11.14
CA ASN A 919 -0.78 -5.31 -10.49
C ASN A 919 -1.39 -4.01 -11.01
N PHE A 920 -1.95 -3.20 -10.12
CA PHE A 920 -2.60 -1.94 -10.48
C PHE A 920 -1.65 -1.01 -11.26
N LEU A 921 -2.12 -0.47 -12.38
CA LEU A 921 -1.42 0.57 -13.16
C LEU A 921 -2.14 1.91 -13.09
N ALA A 922 -3.43 1.92 -13.42
CA ALA A 922 -4.22 3.14 -13.53
C ALA A 922 -5.72 2.85 -13.38
N GLN A 923 -6.52 3.89 -13.15
CA GLN A 923 -7.98 3.77 -13.09
C GLN A 923 -8.71 5.02 -13.59
N ALA A 924 -9.96 4.85 -13.97
CA ALA A 924 -10.90 5.95 -14.18
C ALA A 924 -12.30 5.49 -13.79
N THR A 925 -13.01 6.28 -12.99
CA THR A 925 -14.35 5.94 -12.49
C THR A 925 -15.30 7.11 -12.77
N PHE A 926 -16.44 6.84 -13.38
CA PHE A 926 -17.42 7.86 -13.80
C PHE A 926 -18.84 7.50 -13.37
N PRO A 927 -19.66 8.45 -12.91
CA PRO A 927 -21.10 8.25 -12.74
C PRO A 927 -21.77 7.93 -14.08
N VAL A 928 -22.60 6.90 -14.12
CA VAL A 928 -23.24 6.39 -15.36
C VAL A 928 -24.10 7.45 -16.04
N LYS A 929 -24.84 8.26 -15.26
CA LYS A 929 -25.65 9.38 -15.75
C LYS A 929 -24.85 10.43 -16.54
N GLY A 930 -23.54 10.51 -16.33
CA GLY A 930 -22.64 11.45 -16.99
C GLY A 930 -22.01 10.96 -18.29
N LEU A 931 -22.23 9.70 -18.68
CA LEU A 931 -21.56 9.09 -19.83
C LEU A 931 -22.13 9.56 -21.18
N LYS A 932 -21.23 9.86 -22.10
CA LYS A 932 -21.51 10.12 -23.53
C LYS A 932 -21.36 8.82 -24.34
N THR A 933 -21.94 8.80 -25.54
CA THR A 933 -21.89 7.66 -26.48
C THR A 933 -20.90 7.87 -27.62
N GLY A 934 -20.59 6.82 -28.37
CA GLY A 934 -19.65 6.82 -29.50
C GLY A 934 -18.23 6.40 -29.11
N TYR A 935 -17.25 6.74 -29.96
CA TYR A 935 -15.82 6.54 -29.71
C TYR A 935 -15.30 7.57 -28.70
N ARG A 936 -15.02 7.17 -27.46
CA ARG A 936 -14.65 8.09 -26.39
C ARG A 936 -13.30 7.78 -25.78
N SER A 937 -12.60 8.84 -25.39
CA SER A 937 -11.44 8.75 -24.53
C SER A 937 -11.87 8.50 -23.09
N VAL A 938 -11.14 7.64 -22.40
CA VAL A 938 -11.18 7.45 -20.95
C VAL A 938 -9.82 7.90 -20.41
N PRO A 939 -9.67 9.19 -20.03
CA PRO A 939 -8.46 9.67 -19.40
C PRO A 939 -8.21 8.93 -18.09
N LEU A 940 -7.02 8.36 -17.95
CA LEU A 940 -6.65 7.54 -16.81
C LEU A 940 -6.04 8.37 -15.69
N LYS A 941 -6.22 7.89 -14.47
CA LYS A 941 -5.74 8.49 -13.23
C LYS A 941 -4.90 7.49 -12.44
N ASN A 942 -4.04 8.00 -11.58
CA ASN A 942 -3.29 7.19 -10.63
C ASN A 942 -4.21 6.69 -9.49
N SER A 943 -3.64 5.98 -8.51
CA SER A 943 -4.38 5.45 -7.37
C SER A 943 -4.99 6.54 -6.47
N TYR A 944 -4.41 7.74 -6.43
CA TYR A 944 -4.89 8.92 -5.70
C TYR A 944 -5.94 9.73 -6.48
N THR A 945 -6.37 9.26 -7.66
CA THR A 945 -7.31 9.97 -8.54
C THR A 945 -6.73 11.28 -9.11
N GLU A 946 -5.41 11.36 -9.25
CA GLU A 946 -4.73 12.43 -9.98
C GLU A 946 -4.54 12.00 -11.45
N ASP A 947 -4.67 12.95 -12.37
CA ASP A 947 -4.56 12.69 -13.80
C ASP A 947 -3.17 12.16 -14.17
N LEU A 948 -3.13 11.09 -14.97
CA LEU A 948 -1.88 10.62 -15.59
C LEU A 948 -1.70 11.35 -16.92
N GLU A 949 -0.47 11.81 -17.18
CA GLU A 949 -0.14 12.55 -18.39
C GLU A 949 -0.28 11.65 -19.63
N LEU A 950 -1.12 12.07 -20.59
CA LEU A 950 -1.43 11.38 -21.86
C LEU A 950 -2.08 9.98 -21.74
N ALA A 951 -2.07 9.36 -20.56
CA ALA A 951 -2.59 8.03 -20.34
C ALA A 951 -4.11 7.99 -20.54
N SER A 952 -4.57 7.19 -21.50
CA SER A 952 -5.99 7.11 -21.84
C SER A 952 -6.34 5.78 -22.49
N LEU A 953 -7.59 5.34 -22.32
CA LEU A 953 -8.19 4.29 -23.15
C LEU A 953 -9.03 4.93 -24.25
N LEU A 954 -9.11 4.30 -25.41
CA LEU A 954 -10.14 4.57 -26.41
C LEU A 954 -11.19 3.46 -26.29
N ILE A 955 -12.46 3.84 -26.18
CA ILE A 955 -13.58 2.91 -26.08
C ILE A 955 -14.65 3.29 -27.11
N HIS A 956 -15.52 2.35 -27.49
CA HIS A 956 -16.77 2.68 -28.16
C HIS A 956 -17.93 2.24 -27.27
N ILE A 957 -18.73 3.21 -26.85
CA ILE A 957 -19.77 3.05 -25.84
C ILE A 957 -21.14 3.40 -26.41
N GLU A 958 -22.08 2.48 -26.27
CA GLU A 958 -23.49 2.69 -26.55
C GLU A 958 -24.32 2.55 -25.29
N ILE A 959 -25.35 3.37 -25.17
CA ILE A 959 -26.28 3.37 -24.05
C ILE A 959 -27.69 3.27 -24.66
N ILE A 960 -28.37 2.17 -24.35
CA ILE A 960 -29.68 1.83 -24.91
C ILE A 960 -30.70 1.77 -23.77
N ASN A 961 -31.90 2.29 -23.99
CA ASN A 961 -33.00 2.12 -23.05
C ASN A 961 -33.49 0.65 -23.10
N ALA A 962 -33.42 -0.07 -21.98
CA ALA A 962 -33.71 -1.50 -21.96
C ALA A 962 -35.17 -1.83 -22.33
N LYS A 963 -36.10 -0.87 -22.23
CA LYS A 963 -37.51 -1.05 -22.64
C LYS A 963 -37.76 -0.83 -24.14
N ALA A 964 -36.83 -0.24 -24.89
CA ALA A 964 -36.99 0.06 -26.31
C ALA A 964 -36.51 -1.09 -27.24
N GLY A 965 -36.00 -2.18 -26.67
CA GLY A 965 -35.44 -3.34 -27.39
C GLY A 965 -36.31 -4.61 -27.36
N GLY A 966 -37.58 -4.51 -26.97
CA GLY A 966 -38.55 -5.61 -26.93
C GLY A 966 -39.55 -5.59 -28.07
#